data_AF-A0AAP0QM93-F1
#
_entry.id   AF-A0AAP0QM93-F1
#
_cell.length_a   1.000
_cell.length_b   1.000
_cell.length_c   1.000
_cell.angle_alpha   90.00
_cell.angle_beta   90.00
_cell.angle_gamma   90.00
#
_symmetry.space_group_name_H-M   'P 1'
#
loop_
_entity.id
_entity.type
_entity.pdbx_description
1 polymer ?
#
loop_
_entity_poly.entity_id
_entity_poly.type
_entity_poly.pdbx_seq_one_letter_code
_entity_poly.pdbx_strand_id
1 'polypeptide(L)'
;MIDLQKRRIASILGRVSSNFVENPKKSLKIPFLPTGSFYFAQTPRLFSKSLPFSNENVSKSPFVRKEAQAAMLEYLHLTRNLPFMDAEHMSKNSPHFVEKLIERFENQLDVQRLIARFLRYHPINEFEPFFESLGLKPCEYSPFLPLNLMFLSDDELLLENYHVLCNYGVARNKIGKILKEAREVFQFDVGVFQSKLHAYEMLGLSQSFISKVIVCSPYLLIGDVNTEFVEVLEILKSMEIESCWIEEHLLEQETFNWSMMLRFLRLFRNLGCSDEQLGGLIRQHPGLLFEGSGSIALTMIGLLLKFGSTRNELCSIFLQFPQIEVRKFLLNLNQCLLFLFEIKMKVDEIGKILRCHFLLVGSCTLKKTNTILAYLNVGKKRLCEYIQENPLELKKLALGSRVGRLPAEKERSQLLRTKFLLDVGYVENSNEMAKALKHFRGRGAELQERFDCLVNAGLDRKDVCEMIRVSPQILNMKKDVIKSKIDFLVNYLGYPLSFLVSFPSYFNYTEERIKLRFLMYNWLKDEGWIEASLVILDQSLRLVTVMNHLQKLRTTYILRWVASNCFQNHIRSSETLFRLIGSFYFVQNPRLYRTKKIVKPDNDAYCDVSSGGDVSKVPIATREAQAALLEYLHSTRNLQFLDAEHMSKNSPYFLEKILNKVGNDNEENIGRAITRFFRYHPVNEFEPFFESLGLKPCEYSHLLPRDLIFLNDDDLLLENYHVLCNYGFARKKIGMIYKEATEVFRYDFGVLRSKLQAFEKLGLSQLFVRKVIVRNPKFLVGDVNLEFIKVLEILKSMGIEFSWIGEHSTEQSTFNWRTMFSFLSFCSKIGCSEEQLRILIRQHPEILFEDSGNMALSLVGFLLKFGTSMNEICLMFQQFPQIKLGEFFTNLRQCVVFLNEIEMEAKEIGNIVRTHPVLLGTCALKKTSSLLTILKVGRKRLCAIILEDPQEMKKWVMGCRLKPLPRLQLKEEESDTLKAEFLLEVGFEENSKQFETALKDLRTRARDLRERFDLIVEAGLERKDVCDMVRVAPLILKQKKEVLKTKIDYFVNDFGYPISSLKPFPQYLMYNMKTVKCRLSMYNWLKDRKLVEPTLALSTIITCSDKLFVTRYVNRHPGGHQVWQSLKNSD
;
A
#
# COMPACT_ATOMS: atom_id res chain seq x y z
N MET A 1 -0.92 -17.50 15.14
CA MET A 1 -2.25 -17.78 14.54
C MET A 1 -3.33 -16.81 15.05
N ILE A 2 -3.07 -15.49 15.12
CA ILE A 2 -4.06 -14.50 15.63
C ILE A 2 -4.17 -13.24 14.72
N ASP A 3 -3.12 -12.86 13.99
CA ASP A 3 -3.05 -11.53 13.34
C ASP A 3 -3.58 -11.46 11.89
N LEU A 4 -4.74 -12.09 11.63
CA LEU A 4 -5.35 -12.15 10.29
C LEU A 4 -6.85 -11.82 10.25
N GLN A 5 -7.39 -11.24 11.33
CA GLN A 5 -8.84 -11.08 11.52
C GLN A 5 -9.45 -9.74 11.03
N LYS A 6 -8.69 -8.86 10.37
CA LYS A 6 -9.20 -7.56 9.86
C LYS A 6 -8.81 -7.23 8.41
N ARG A 7 -9.25 -8.07 7.45
CA ARG A 7 -9.33 -7.67 6.02
C ARG A 7 -10.74 -7.86 5.46
N ARG A 8 -11.33 -6.77 4.96
CA ARG A 8 -12.70 -6.73 4.41
C ARG A 8 -12.89 -7.78 3.30
N ILE A 9 -14.00 -8.51 3.34
CA ILE A 9 -14.29 -9.63 2.42
C ILE A 9 -14.19 -9.23 0.93
N ALA A 10 -14.56 -8.00 0.58
CA ALA A 10 -14.44 -7.42 -0.76
C ALA A 10 -13.00 -7.41 -1.33
N SER A 11 -11.97 -7.21 -0.48
CA SER A 11 -10.56 -7.21 -0.89
C SER A 11 -10.07 -8.57 -1.39
N ILE A 12 -10.73 -9.66 -0.99
CA ILE A 12 -10.33 -11.02 -1.36
C ILE A 12 -10.98 -11.42 -2.69
N LEU A 13 -12.23 -11.00 -2.95
CA LEU A 13 -12.84 -11.17 -4.27
C LEU A 13 -12.11 -10.35 -5.34
N GLY A 14 -11.68 -9.12 -5.01
CA GLY A 14 -10.81 -8.33 -5.88
C GLY A 14 -9.43 -8.96 -6.15
N ARG A 15 -8.87 -9.70 -5.19
CA ARG A 15 -7.63 -10.48 -5.37
C ARG A 15 -7.83 -11.76 -6.20
N VAL A 16 -8.99 -12.40 -6.07
CA VAL A 16 -9.36 -13.54 -6.92
C VAL A 16 -9.61 -13.08 -8.37
N SER A 17 -10.14 -11.87 -8.60
CA SER A 17 -10.23 -11.31 -9.97
C SER A 17 -8.88 -10.80 -10.52
N SER A 18 -7.97 -10.30 -9.68
CA SER A 18 -6.68 -9.76 -10.15
C SER A 18 -5.68 -10.82 -10.58
N ASN A 19 -5.81 -12.05 -10.07
CA ASN A 19 -4.86 -13.14 -10.33
C ASN A 19 -5.20 -13.98 -11.57
N PHE A 20 -6.23 -13.61 -12.34
CA PHE A 20 -6.74 -14.43 -13.47
C PHE A 20 -7.05 -13.60 -14.74
N VAL A 21 -6.26 -12.57 -15.03
CA VAL A 21 -6.25 -11.93 -16.37
C VAL A 21 -5.18 -12.57 -17.26
N GLU A 22 -5.32 -13.87 -17.50
CA GLU A 22 -4.81 -14.52 -18.70
C GLU A 22 -6.01 -15.09 -19.47
N ASN A 23 -6.22 -14.60 -20.70
CA ASN A 23 -7.37 -14.95 -21.52
C ASN A 23 -7.09 -16.22 -22.33
N PRO A 24 -7.76 -17.36 -22.08
CA PRO A 24 -7.80 -18.48 -23.02
C PRO A 24 -8.83 -18.18 -24.14
N LYS A 25 -8.63 -17.08 -24.88
CA LYS A 25 -9.25 -16.73 -26.18
C LYS A 25 -8.82 -15.32 -26.65
N LYS A 26 -7.68 -15.24 -27.33
CA LYS A 26 -7.41 -14.23 -28.37
C LYS A 26 -7.01 -14.91 -29.67
N SER A 27 -7.96 -15.63 -30.27
CA SER A 27 -7.95 -15.84 -31.71
C SER A 27 -8.05 -14.49 -32.41
N LEU A 28 -7.27 -14.30 -33.48
CA LEU A 28 -7.18 -13.09 -34.30
C LEU A 28 -8.53 -12.36 -34.49
N LYS A 29 -8.58 -11.11 -34.05
CA LYS A 29 -9.43 -10.08 -34.64
C LYS A 29 -8.56 -8.90 -35.03
N ILE A 30 -8.18 -8.91 -36.30
CA ILE A 30 -7.54 -7.82 -37.02
C ILE A 30 -8.46 -6.59 -36.92
N PRO A 31 -8.01 -5.44 -36.39
CA PRO A 31 -8.69 -4.17 -36.60
C PRO A 31 -8.59 -3.83 -38.09
N PHE A 32 -9.70 -3.45 -38.71
CA PHE A 32 -9.72 -3.03 -40.12
C PHE A 32 -8.71 -1.90 -40.36
N LEU A 33 -7.76 -2.13 -41.28
CA LEU A 33 -6.93 -1.08 -41.84
C LEU A 33 -7.84 -0.14 -42.67
N PRO A 34 -7.81 1.19 -42.47
CA PRO A 34 -8.45 2.10 -43.41
C PRO A 34 -7.72 2.02 -44.76
N THR A 35 -8.44 1.68 -45.82
CA THR A 35 -7.95 1.82 -47.20
C THR A 35 -7.59 3.27 -47.47
N GLY A 36 -6.29 3.56 -47.61
CA GLY A 36 -5.75 4.91 -47.74
C GLY A 36 -4.51 4.97 -48.62
N SER A 37 -4.71 4.85 -49.93
CA SER A 37 -3.86 5.40 -51.01
C SER A 37 -2.33 5.39 -50.80
N PHE A 38 -1.66 4.37 -51.33
CA PHE A 38 -0.22 4.40 -51.57
C PHE A 38 0.11 5.50 -52.60
N TYR A 39 0.71 6.60 -52.16
CA TYR A 39 1.41 7.53 -53.05
C TYR A 39 2.91 7.20 -53.06
N PHE A 40 3.41 6.75 -54.21
CA PHE A 40 4.84 6.61 -54.45
C PHE A 40 5.53 7.98 -54.37
N ALA A 41 6.49 8.12 -53.44
CA ALA A 41 7.46 9.21 -53.44
C ALA A 41 8.80 8.69 -54.00
N GLN A 42 9.41 9.46 -54.91
CA GLN A 42 10.49 8.99 -55.78
C GLN A 42 11.86 9.07 -55.10
N THR A 43 12.65 8.01 -55.20
CA THR A 43 14.11 8.06 -54.95
C THR A 43 14.87 8.55 -56.19
N PRO A 44 16.00 9.28 -56.04
CA PRO A 44 16.69 9.87 -57.17
C PRO A 44 17.57 8.86 -57.94
N ARG A 45 17.08 8.51 -59.14
CA ARG A 45 17.82 8.14 -60.38
C ARG A 45 19.24 7.56 -60.22
N LEU A 46 19.37 6.25 -60.47
CA LEU A 46 20.57 5.66 -61.08
C LEU A 46 20.18 5.06 -62.45
N PHE A 47 21.00 5.31 -63.47
CA PHE A 47 20.74 4.88 -64.85
C PHE A 47 21.24 3.44 -65.09
N SER A 48 20.36 2.55 -65.54
CA SER A 48 20.67 1.57 -66.60
C SER A 48 19.36 1.05 -67.25
N LYS A 49 19.46 0.50 -68.46
CA LYS A 49 18.32 0.23 -69.36
C LYS A 49 17.43 -0.92 -68.88
N SER A 50 16.11 -0.74 -69.02
CA SER A 50 15.10 -1.75 -68.73
C SER A 50 14.80 -2.67 -69.92
N LEU A 51 14.52 -3.94 -69.62
CA LEU A 51 13.54 -4.77 -70.33
C LEU A 51 12.59 -5.37 -69.28
N PRO A 52 11.27 -5.46 -69.54
CA PRO A 52 10.31 -5.90 -68.53
C PRO A 52 10.09 -7.42 -68.55
N PHE A 53 10.08 -8.03 -67.37
CA PHE A 53 9.29 -9.23 -67.11
C PHE A 53 8.58 -9.10 -65.76
N SER A 54 7.39 -9.68 -65.66
CA SER A 54 6.43 -9.50 -64.58
C SER A 54 6.78 -10.29 -63.32
N ASN A 55 6.85 -9.61 -62.17
CA ASN A 55 6.96 -10.27 -60.86
C ASN A 55 5.57 -10.68 -60.33
N GLU A 56 5.34 -11.98 -60.18
CA GLU A 56 4.38 -12.53 -59.21
C GLU A 56 5.08 -13.43 -58.18
N ASN A 57 4.91 -13.09 -56.89
CA ASN A 57 4.89 -14.03 -55.75
C ASN A 57 6.03 -15.06 -55.58
N VAL A 58 7.30 -14.64 -55.63
CA VAL A 58 8.44 -15.53 -55.33
C VAL A 58 8.58 -15.84 -53.81
N SER A 59 8.19 -14.94 -52.92
CA SER A 59 8.50 -15.01 -51.47
C SER A 59 7.81 -16.13 -50.67
N LYS A 60 6.97 -16.96 -51.30
CA LYS A 60 6.28 -18.09 -50.64
C LYS A 60 6.72 -19.48 -51.12
N SER A 61 7.76 -19.57 -51.93
CA SER A 61 8.24 -20.85 -52.44
C SER A 61 8.92 -21.70 -51.35
N PRO A 62 8.46 -22.94 -51.06
CA PRO A 62 9.15 -23.85 -50.13
C PRO A 62 10.57 -24.21 -50.57
N PHE A 63 10.90 -24.00 -51.85
CA PHE A 63 12.21 -24.24 -52.44
C PHE A 63 13.24 -23.20 -51.96
N VAL A 64 12.93 -21.90 -52.05
CA VAL A 64 13.82 -20.81 -51.62
C VAL A 64 14.14 -20.92 -50.12
N ARG A 65 13.17 -21.32 -49.30
CA ARG A 65 13.41 -21.58 -47.87
C ARG A 65 14.40 -22.72 -47.65
N LYS A 66 14.30 -23.83 -48.38
CA LYS A 66 15.27 -24.94 -48.31
C LYS A 66 16.67 -24.53 -48.75
N GLU A 67 16.79 -23.70 -49.78
CA GLU A 67 18.08 -23.17 -50.25
C GLU A 67 18.74 -22.25 -49.21
N ALA A 68 17.97 -21.34 -48.60
CA ALA A 68 18.45 -20.48 -47.52
C ALA A 68 18.90 -21.30 -46.28
N GLN A 69 18.15 -22.36 -45.93
CA GLN A 69 18.54 -23.30 -44.86
C GLN A 69 19.83 -24.05 -45.20
N ALA A 70 20.01 -24.47 -46.46
CA ALA A 70 21.23 -25.13 -46.91
C ALA A 70 22.46 -24.20 -46.88
N ALA A 71 22.31 -22.95 -47.33
CA ALA A 71 23.39 -21.95 -47.26
C ALA A 71 23.77 -21.60 -45.81
N MET A 72 22.78 -21.53 -44.91
CA MET A 72 23.01 -21.33 -43.48
C MET A 72 23.69 -22.53 -42.82
N LEU A 73 23.31 -23.77 -43.18
CA LEU A 73 24.00 -24.99 -42.75
C LEU A 73 25.46 -25.01 -43.22
N GLU A 74 25.73 -24.70 -44.49
CA GLU A 74 27.09 -24.62 -45.04
C GLU A 74 27.95 -23.59 -44.27
N TYR A 75 27.39 -22.41 -43.98
CA TYR A 75 28.06 -21.39 -43.16
C TYR A 75 28.37 -21.89 -41.74
N LEU A 76 27.35 -22.34 -41.00
CA LEU A 76 27.51 -22.77 -39.61
C LEU A 76 28.47 -23.96 -39.47
N HIS A 77 28.42 -24.92 -40.40
CA HIS A 77 29.28 -26.10 -40.34
C HIS A 77 30.69 -25.86 -40.92
N LEU A 78 30.81 -25.31 -42.15
CA LEU A 78 32.11 -25.21 -42.85
C LEU A 78 32.87 -23.91 -42.55
N THR A 79 32.18 -22.82 -42.18
CA THR A 79 32.82 -21.52 -41.90
C THR A 79 32.97 -21.27 -40.41
N ARG A 80 32.05 -21.78 -39.59
CA ARG A 80 32.01 -21.59 -38.13
C ARG A 80 32.37 -22.86 -37.34
N ASN A 81 32.64 -23.98 -38.01
CA ASN A 81 33.06 -25.25 -37.42
C ASN A 81 32.10 -25.82 -36.36
N LEU A 82 30.81 -25.46 -36.39
CA LEU A 82 29.83 -26.05 -35.48
C LEU A 82 29.57 -27.54 -35.85
N PRO A 83 29.26 -28.40 -34.87
CA PRO A 83 28.93 -29.80 -35.16
C PRO A 83 27.74 -29.90 -36.12
N PHE A 84 27.83 -30.81 -37.09
CA PHE A 84 26.84 -30.93 -38.17
C PHE A 84 25.40 -31.06 -37.63
N MET A 85 25.21 -31.86 -36.58
CA MET A 85 23.90 -32.10 -35.97
C MET A 85 23.24 -30.87 -35.33
N ASP A 86 24.03 -29.85 -34.98
CA ASP A 86 23.55 -28.61 -34.38
C ASP A 86 23.39 -27.52 -35.44
N ALA A 87 24.33 -27.41 -36.39
CA ALA A 87 24.17 -26.58 -37.59
C ALA A 87 22.92 -26.98 -38.41
N GLU A 88 22.64 -28.27 -38.54
CA GLU A 88 21.42 -28.80 -39.18
C GLU A 88 20.16 -28.48 -38.37
N HIS A 89 20.24 -28.59 -37.03
CA HIS A 89 19.11 -28.28 -36.17
C HIS A 89 18.77 -26.78 -36.18
N MET A 90 19.77 -25.92 -36.08
CA MET A 90 19.64 -24.46 -36.16
C MET A 90 18.99 -24.06 -37.48
N SER A 91 19.61 -24.41 -38.61
CA SER A 91 19.09 -24.07 -39.94
C SER A 91 17.66 -24.57 -40.19
N LYS A 92 17.30 -25.78 -39.75
CA LYS A 92 15.95 -26.33 -39.95
C LYS A 92 14.88 -25.72 -39.03
N ASN A 93 15.25 -25.28 -37.82
CA ASN A 93 14.27 -24.90 -36.78
C ASN A 93 14.28 -23.39 -36.41
N SER A 94 14.97 -22.53 -37.15
CA SER A 94 14.91 -21.06 -37.00
C SER A 94 14.12 -20.35 -38.13
N PRO A 95 12.79 -20.53 -38.24
CA PRO A 95 12.01 -20.04 -39.37
C PRO A 95 11.97 -18.51 -39.51
N HIS A 96 11.85 -17.74 -38.42
CA HIS A 96 11.81 -16.27 -38.50
C HIS A 96 13.18 -15.71 -38.87
N PHE A 97 14.27 -16.29 -38.35
CA PHE A 97 15.62 -15.89 -38.73
C PHE A 97 15.89 -16.14 -40.23
N VAL A 98 15.47 -17.30 -40.74
CA VAL A 98 15.58 -17.63 -42.18
C VAL A 98 14.70 -16.72 -43.04
N GLU A 99 13.51 -16.34 -42.58
CA GLU A 99 12.62 -15.40 -43.28
C GLU A 99 13.24 -13.99 -43.34
N LYS A 100 13.72 -13.45 -42.20
CA LYS A 100 14.50 -12.19 -42.08
C LYS A 100 15.75 -12.19 -42.98
N LEU A 101 16.39 -13.35 -43.18
CA LEU A 101 17.54 -13.50 -44.07
C LEU A 101 17.14 -13.49 -45.56
N ILE A 102 15.99 -14.06 -45.92
CA ILE A 102 15.46 -14.06 -47.30
C ILE A 102 14.94 -12.67 -47.69
N GLU A 103 14.24 -11.97 -46.80
CA GLU A 103 13.70 -10.61 -47.03
C GLU A 103 14.79 -9.63 -47.51
N ARG A 104 16.03 -9.76 -47.02
CA ARG A 104 17.19 -8.95 -47.42
C ARG A 104 17.59 -9.08 -48.91
N PHE A 105 17.14 -10.12 -49.61
CA PHE A 105 17.51 -10.40 -51.01
C PHE A 105 16.30 -10.51 -51.95
N GLU A 106 15.12 -10.05 -51.53
CA GLU A 106 13.95 -10.03 -52.40
C GLU A 106 14.21 -9.25 -53.70
N ASN A 107 13.69 -9.78 -54.81
CA ASN A 107 13.84 -9.29 -56.19
C ASN A 107 15.15 -9.62 -56.93
N GLN A 108 16.00 -10.54 -56.43
CA GLN A 108 17.17 -11.03 -57.19
C GLN A 108 17.07 -12.50 -57.60
N LEU A 109 17.58 -12.84 -58.79
CA LEU A 109 17.79 -14.21 -59.24
C LEU A 109 18.95 -14.86 -58.46
N ASP A 110 18.93 -16.18 -58.28
CA ASP A 110 20.00 -16.98 -57.65
C ASP A 110 20.20 -16.71 -56.13
N VAL A 111 19.08 -16.68 -55.38
CA VAL A 111 19.02 -16.38 -53.94
C VAL A 111 19.97 -17.25 -53.09
N GLN A 112 20.10 -18.55 -53.39
CA GLN A 112 21.03 -19.43 -52.68
C GLN A 112 22.47 -18.88 -52.73
N ARG A 113 22.94 -18.52 -53.92
CA ARG A 113 24.29 -18.03 -54.15
C ARG A 113 24.51 -16.65 -53.54
N LEU A 114 23.48 -15.80 -53.53
CA LEU A 114 23.51 -14.49 -52.88
C LEU A 114 23.60 -14.61 -51.35
N ILE A 115 22.78 -15.47 -50.73
CA ILE A 115 22.85 -15.73 -49.28
C ILE A 115 24.19 -16.36 -48.90
N ALA A 116 24.66 -17.39 -49.63
CA ALA A 116 25.96 -18.01 -49.37
C ALA A 116 27.12 -17.01 -49.54
N ARG A 117 27.05 -16.12 -50.55
CA ARG A 117 28.03 -15.03 -50.72
C ARG A 117 27.91 -13.98 -49.60
N PHE A 118 26.72 -13.64 -49.16
CA PHE A 118 26.50 -12.69 -48.07
C PHE A 118 27.11 -13.19 -46.77
N LEU A 119 26.77 -14.42 -46.35
CA LEU A 119 27.26 -15.05 -45.11
C LEU A 119 28.80 -15.20 -45.08
N ARG A 120 29.45 -15.35 -46.24
CA ARG A 120 30.93 -15.36 -46.36
C ARG A 120 31.60 -14.04 -46.01
N TYR A 121 30.89 -12.90 -46.11
CA TYR A 121 31.45 -11.55 -45.85
C TYR A 121 30.73 -10.80 -44.72
N HIS A 122 29.58 -11.28 -44.28
CA HIS A 122 28.74 -10.68 -43.25
C HIS A 122 28.37 -11.77 -42.22
N PRO A 123 29.14 -11.91 -41.14
CA PRO A 123 28.81 -12.87 -40.10
C PRO A 123 27.48 -12.51 -39.43
N ILE A 124 26.75 -13.55 -39.04
CA ILE A 124 25.47 -13.42 -38.33
C ILE A 124 25.67 -13.54 -36.82
N ASN A 125 24.73 -13.01 -36.05
CA ASN A 125 24.60 -13.33 -34.64
C ASN A 125 24.05 -14.76 -34.52
N GLU A 126 24.92 -15.74 -34.26
CA GLU A 126 24.60 -17.18 -34.17
C GLU A 126 23.63 -17.49 -33.01
N PHE A 127 23.56 -16.64 -31.99
CA PHE A 127 22.64 -16.79 -30.86
C PHE A 127 21.16 -16.60 -31.28
N GLU A 128 20.86 -15.78 -32.31
CA GLU A 128 19.48 -15.62 -32.83
C GLU A 128 18.90 -16.96 -33.35
N PRO A 129 19.48 -17.61 -34.38
CA PRO A 129 18.96 -18.89 -34.87
C PRO A 129 19.14 -20.03 -33.89
N PHE A 130 20.15 -19.98 -33.01
CA PHE A 130 20.31 -20.97 -31.94
C PHE A 130 19.11 -20.96 -31.00
N PHE A 131 18.84 -19.82 -30.36
CA PHE A 131 17.73 -19.70 -29.42
C PHE A 131 16.37 -19.91 -30.08
N GLU A 132 16.18 -19.49 -31.34
CA GLU A 132 14.96 -19.80 -32.08
C GLU A 132 14.79 -21.33 -32.25
N SER A 133 15.86 -22.04 -32.63
CA SER A 133 15.84 -23.50 -32.78
C SER A 133 15.52 -24.24 -31.49
N LEU A 134 15.86 -23.67 -30.32
CA LEU A 134 15.50 -24.22 -29.01
C LEU A 134 14.01 -24.04 -28.65
N GLY A 135 13.20 -23.46 -29.55
CA GLY A 135 11.75 -23.29 -29.39
C GLY A 135 11.33 -21.92 -28.84
N LEU A 136 12.24 -20.96 -28.71
CA LEU A 136 11.94 -19.60 -28.25
C LEU A 136 11.50 -18.70 -29.42
N LYS A 137 10.52 -17.83 -29.18
CA LYS A 137 10.15 -16.79 -30.16
C LYS A 137 11.12 -15.62 -30.10
N PRO A 138 11.25 -14.80 -31.16
CA PRO A 138 12.08 -13.60 -31.16
C PRO A 138 11.91 -12.72 -29.92
N CYS A 139 10.68 -12.38 -29.54
CA CYS A 139 10.39 -11.58 -28.34
C CYS A 139 10.75 -12.26 -27.00
N GLU A 140 10.96 -13.57 -26.98
CA GLU A 140 11.38 -14.33 -25.80
C GLU A 140 12.89 -14.44 -25.70
N TYR A 141 13.63 -14.49 -26.81
CA TYR A 141 15.10 -14.60 -26.80
C TYR A 141 15.87 -13.28 -26.98
N SER A 142 15.28 -12.21 -27.53
CA SER A 142 15.94 -10.89 -27.57
C SER A 142 16.50 -10.40 -26.22
N PRO A 143 15.87 -10.69 -25.05
CA PRO A 143 16.45 -10.39 -23.74
C PRO A 143 17.67 -11.25 -23.35
N PHE A 144 17.89 -12.38 -24.02
CA PHE A 144 18.97 -13.34 -23.72
C PHE A 144 20.18 -13.22 -24.65
N LEU A 145 20.03 -12.60 -25.82
CA LEU A 145 21.14 -12.28 -26.73
C LEU A 145 22.29 -11.59 -25.96
N PRO A 146 23.53 -12.09 -26.07
CA PRO A 146 24.68 -11.44 -25.45
C PRO A 146 24.90 -10.02 -25.99
N LEU A 147 25.36 -9.10 -25.13
CA LEU A 147 25.62 -7.71 -25.55
C LEU A 147 26.86 -7.59 -26.46
N ASN A 148 27.83 -8.48 -26.30
CA ASN A 148 29.18 -8.36 -26.88
C ASN A 148 29.67 -9.65 -27.57
N LEU A 149 28.86 -10.70 -27.65
CA LEU A 149 29.20 -11.97 -28.32
C LEU A 149 28.23 -12.18 -29.49
N MET A 150 28.74 -12.68 -30.61
CA MET A 150 27.93 -13.07 -31.77
C MET A 150 28.07 -14.54 -32.14
N PHE A 151 29.14 -15.20 -31.69
CA PHE A 151 29.42 -16.58 -32.05
C PHE A 151 29.22 -17.50 -30.84
N LEU A 152 28.58 -18.65 -31.06
CA LEU A 152 28.36 -19.66 -30.02
C LEU A 152 29.69 -20.26 -29.54
N SER A 153 30.71 -20.27 -30.41
CA SER A 153 32.09 -20.65 -30.06
C SER A 153 32.69 -19.81 -28.93
N ASP A 154 32.17 -18.62 -28.70
CA ASP A 154 32.71 -17.69 -27.70
C ASP A 154 32.04 -17.89 -26.32
N ASP A 155 31.07 -18.81 -26.20
CA ASP A 155 30.35 -19.19 -24.98
C ASP A 155 30.38 -20.72 -24.81
N GLU A 156 31.57 -21.24 -24.47
CA GLU A 156 31.83 -22.69 -24.36
C GLU A 156 30.89 -23.38 -23.35
N LEU A 157 30.58 -22.73 -22.22
CA LEU A 157 29.71 -23.26 -21.18
C LEU A 157 28.25 -23.40 -21.65
N LEU A 158 27.76 -22.46 -22.47
CA LEU A 158 26.42 -22.56 -23.06
C LEU A 158 26.29 -23.80 -23.94
N LEU A 159 27.28 -24.05 -24.81
CA LEU A 159 27.29 -25.20 -25.71
C LEU A 159 27.46 -26.52 -24.95
N GLU A 160 28.39 -26.62 -24.00
CA GLU A 160 28.59 -27.84 -23.22
C GLU A 160 27.32 -28.23 -22.45
N ASN A 161 26.71 -27.30 -21.71
CA ASN A 161 25.51 -27.57 -20.94
C ASN A 161 24.28 -27.86 -21.83
N TYR A 162 24.23 -27.29 -23.05
CA TYR A 162 23.26 -27.67 -24.08
C TYR A 162 23.48 -29.12 -24.56
N HIS A 163 24.73 -29.55 -24.78
CA HIS A 163 25.04 -30.93 -25.16
C HIS A 163 24.72 -31.93 -24.03
N VAL A 164 24.96 -31.58 -22.76
CA VAL A 164 24.53 -32.38 -21.60
C VAL A 164 23.02 -32.64 -21.65
N LEU A 165 22.19 -31.62 -21.88
CA LEU A 165 20.74 -31.78 -22.01
C LEU A 165 20.33 -32.65 -23.20
N CYS A 166 20.97 -32.47 -24.37
CA CYS A 166 20.71 -33.29 -25.55
C CYS A 166 21.03 -34.76 -25.29
N ASN A 167 22.21 -35.04 -24.72
CA ASN A 167 22.69 -36.39 -24.44
C ASN A 167 21.89 -37.07 -23.32
N TYR A 168 21.36 -36.30 -22.37
CA TYR A 168 20.46 -36.78 -21.33
C TYR A 168 19.03 -37.08 -21.84
N GLY A 169 18.74 -36.80 -23.12
CA GLY A 169 17.47 -37.13 -23.76
C GLY A 169 16.40 -36.02 -23.70
N VAL A 170 16.77 -34.78 -23.38
CA VAL A 170 15.85 -33.64 -23.48
C VAL A 170 15.73 -33.21 -24.94
N ALA A 171 14.50 -33.17 -25.45
CA ALA A 171 14.24 -32.72 -26.82
C ALA A 171 14.70 -31.26 -27.01
N ARG A 172 15.48 -31.00 -28.07
CA ARG A 172 16.14 -29.70 -28.32
C ARG A 172 15.18 -28.51 -28.31
N ASN A 173 13.98 -28.65 -28.86
CA ASN A 173 12.93 -27.62 -28.87
C ASN A 173 12.21 -27.40 -27.50
N LYS A 174 12.63 -28.11 -26.45
CA LYS A 174 12.22 -27.91 -25.05
C LYS A 174 13.29 -27.20 -24.23
N ILE A 175 14.55 -27.28 -24.65
CA ILE A 175 15.70 -26.67 -23.96
C ILE A 175 15.52 -25.15 -23.83
N GLY A 176 14.84 -24.50 -24.78
CA GLY A 176 14.52 -23.07 -24.69
C GLY A 176 13.70 -22.70 -23.44
N LYS A 177 12.81 -23.58 -22.96
CA LYS A 177 12.09 -23.37 -21.69
C LYS A 177 13.04 -23.40 -20.49
N ILE A 178 14.02 -24.31 -20.50
CA ILE A 178 15.06 -24.39 -19.48
C ILE A 178 15.92 -23.12 -19.50
N LEU A 179 16.36 -22.66 -20.69
CA LEU A 179 17.11 -21.41 -20.84
C LEU A 179 16.34 -20.17 -20.33
N LYS A 180 15.01 -20.17 -20.50
CA LYS A 180 14.12 -19.08 -20.07
C LYS A 180 13.84 -19.06 -18.56
N GLU A 181 13.73 -20.23 -17.93
CA GLU A 181 13.33 -20.37 -16.51
C GLU A 181 14.50 -20.66 -15.56
N ALA A 182 15.64 -21.13 -16.08
CA ALA A 182 16.83 -21.53 -15.32
C ALA A 182 18.12 -21.29 -16.14
N ARG A 183 18.36 -20.04 -16.55
CA ARG A 183 19.51 -19.65 -17.40
C ARG A 183 20.86 -20.03 -16.78
N GLU A 184 20.95 -19.98 -15.46
CA GLU A 184 22.15 -20.27 -14.67
C GLU A 184 22.72 -21.68 -14.96
N VAL A 185 21.86 -22.61 -15.39
CA VAL A 185 22.25 -23.98 -15.78
C VAL A 185 23.23 -23.98 -16.97
N PHE A 186 23.13 -23.01 -17.87
CA PHE A 186 24.02 -22.86 -19.03
C PHE A 186 25.32 -22.12 -18.68
N GLN A 187 25.51 -21.77 -17.41
CA GLN A 187 26.71 -21.12 -16.87
C GLN A 187 27.39 -21.99 -15.80
N PHE A 188 26.98 -23.26 -15.66
CA PHE A 188 27.65 -24.21 -14.78
C PHE A 188 28.98 -24.66 -15.40
N ASP A 189 30.01 -24.78 -14.56
CA ASP A 189 31.31 -25.30 -14.96
C ASP A 189 31.22 -26.75 -15.47
N VAL A 190 32.20 -27.12 -16.29
CA VAL A 190 32.39 -28.44 -16.91
C VAL A 190 32.01 -29.59 -15.97
N GLY A 191 31.06 -30.44 -16.38
CA GLY A 191 30.62 -31.62 -15.62
C GLY A 191 29.79 -31.39 -14.33
N VAL A 192 29.62 -30.14 -13.85
CA VAL A 192 28.77 -29.84 -12.69
C VAL A 192 27.31 -30.20 -12.98
N PHE A 193 26.83 -29.89 -14.18
CA PHE A 193 25.45 -30.17 -14.57
C PHE A 193 25.15 -31.68 -14.64
N GLN A 194 26.06 -32.46 -15.24
CA GLN A 194 25.95 -33.93 -15.27
C GLN A 194 25.89 -34.52 -13.84
N SER A 195 26.70 -33.99 -12.93
CA SER A 195 26.73 -34.41 -11.53
C SER A 195 25.40 -34.12 -10.80
N LYS A 196 24.72 -33.02 -11.12
CA LYS A 196 23.39 -32.71 -10.57
C LYS A 196 22.29 -33.63 -11.10
N LEU A 197 22.32 -33.94 -12.39
CA LEU A 197 21.38 -34.91 -12.98
C LEU A 197 21.54 -36.28 -12.31
N HIS A 198 22.79 -36.72 -12.13
CA HIS A 198 23.09 -37.95 -11.41
C HIS A 198 22.62 -37.95 -9.95
N ALA A 199 22.69 -36.81 -9.25
CA ALA A 199 22.17 -36.69 -7.89
C ALA A 199 20.65 -36.94 -7.81
N TYR A 200 19.88 -36.63 -8.86
CA TYR A 200 18.47 -37.01 -8.96
C TYR A 200 18.26 -38.49 -9.33
N GLU A 201 19.15 -39.09 -10.12
CA GLU A 201 19.13 -40.55 -10.40
C GLU A 201 19.37 -41.37 -9.12
N MET A 202 20.25 -40.90 -8.22
CA MET A 202 20.51 -41.53 -6.91
C MET A 202 19.27 -41.61 -5.98
N LEU A 203 18.20 -40.87 -6.28
CA LEU A 203 16.91 -40.99 -5.59
C LEU A 203 16.06 -42.18 -6.08
N GLY A 204 16.57 -42.97 -7.04
CA GLY A 204 15.84 -44.06 -7.68
C GLY A 204 14.84 -43.60 -8.76
N LEU A 205 15.07 -42.42 -9.34
CA LEU A 205 14.25 -41.85 -10.43
C LEU A 205 14.81 -42.26 -11.80
N SER A 206 13.92 -42.56 -12.75
CA SER A 206 14.33 -42.90 -14.11
C SER A 206 14.81 -41.66 -14.89
N GLN A 207 15.69 -41.86 -15.87
CA GLN A 207 16.13 -40.79 -16.77
C GLN A 207 14.94 -40.13 -17.51
N SER A 208 13.91 -40.92 -17.90
CA SER A 208 12.67 -40.42 -18.52
C SER A 208 11.86 -39.52 -17.59
N PHE A 209 11.76 -39.91 -16.30
CA PHE A 209 11.10 -39.11 -15.30
C PHE A 209 11.83 -37.78 -15.08
N ILE A 210 13.16 -37.83 -14.90
CA ILE A 210 13.98 -36.64 -14.68
C ILE A 210 13.93 -35.71 -15.90
N SER A 211 14.06 -36.22 -17.12
CA SER A 211 14.03 -35.38 -18.34
C SER A 211 12.71 -34.63 -18.53
N LYS A 212 11.57 -35.26 -18.19
CA LYS A 212 10.26 -34.56 -18.12
C LYS A 212 10.19 -33.57 -16.96
N VAL A 213 10.60 -33.97 -15.75
CA VAL A 213 10.56 -33.09 -14.55
C VAL A 213 11.37 -31.82 -14.79
N ILE A 214 12.57 -31.89 -15.35
CA ILE A 214 13.42 -30.70 -15.56
C ILE A 214 12.89 -29.80 -16.69
N VAL A 215 12.11 -30.31 -17.64
CA VAL A 215 11.36 -29.50 -18.61
C VAL A 215 10.11 -28.85 -17.98
N CYS A 216 9.43 -29.54 -17.06
CA CYS A 216 8.28 -28.99 -16.33
C CYS A 216 8.67 -28.11 -15.13
N SER A 217 9.90 -28.19 -14.65
CA SER A 217 10.39 -27.48 -13.46
C SER A 217 11.89 -27.21 -13.56
N PRO A 218 12.35 -26.35 -14.50
CA PRO A 218 13.78 -26.11 -14.74
C PRO A 218 14.57 -25.64 -13.51
N TYR A 219 13.91 -24.94 -12.59
CA TYR A 219 14.51 -24.47 -11.33
C TYR A 219 15.03 -25.58 -10.41
N LEU A 220 14.60 -26.85 -10.61
CA LEU A 220 15.14 -28.03 -9.91
C LEU A 220 16.65 -28.21 -10.15
N LEU A 221 17.18 -27.65 -11.24
CA LEU A 221 18.59 -27.73 -11.62
C LEU A 221 19.45 -26.65 -10.92
N ILE A 222 18.82 -25.66 -10.29
CA ILE A 222 19.49 -24.52 -9.63
C ILE A 222 19.70 -24.87 -8.15
N GLY A 223 20.93 -24.72 -7.66
CA GLY A 223 21.32 -25.15 -6.31
C GLY A 223 21.49 -26.67 -6.17
N ASP A 224 21.36 -27.18 -4.95
CA ASP A 224 21.40 -28.60 -4.61
C ASP A 224 20.05 -29.29 -4.89
N VAL A 225 20.00 -30.62 -4.69
CA VAL A 225 18.76 -31.42 -4.84
C VAL A 225 17.62 -30.81 -4.02
N ASN A 226 16.51 -30.45 -4.68
CA ASN A 226 15.45 -29.71 -4.02
C ASN A 226 14.71 -30.56 -2.97
N THR A 227 14.80 -30.15 -1.70
CA THR A 227 14.23 -30.88 -0.57
C THR A 227 12.71 -31.04 -0.64
N GLU A 228 11.99 -30.03 -1.13
CA GLU A 228 10.52 -30.08 -1.22
C GLU A 228 10.04 -31.05 -2.31
N PHE A 229 10.77 -31.17 -3.41
CA PHE A 229 10.53 -32.17 -4.45
C PHE A 229 10.72 -33.59 -3.91
N VAL A 230 11.84 -33.85 -3.21
CA VAL A 230 12.09 -35.14 -2.56
C VAL A 230 10.98 -35.48 -1.56
N GLU A 231 10.61 -34.55 -0.68
CA GLU A 231 9.54 -34.78 0.30
C GLU A 231 8.17 -35.01 -0.37
N VAL A 232 7.85 -34.34 -1.48
CA VAL A 232 6.61 -34.65 -2.24
C VAL A 232 6.63 -36.08 -2.77
N LEU A 233 7.76 -36.55 -3.32
CA LEU A 233 7.90 -37.92 -3.82
C LEU A 233 7.81 -38.94 -2.69
N GLU A 234 8.45 -38.70 -1.54
CA GLU A 234 8.35 -39.56 -0.35
C GLU A 234 6.92 -39.65 0.18
N ILE A 235 6.21 -38.51 0.25
CA ILE A 235 4.81 -38.47 0.69
C ILE A 235 3.91 -39.23 -0.28
N LEU A 236 4.05 -39.04 -1.59
CA LEU A 236 3.27 -39.76 -2.59
C LEU A 236 3.58 -41.26 -2.57
N LYS A 237 4.86 -41.65 -2.41
CA LYS A 237 5.27 -43.04 -2.23
C LYS A 237 4.66 -43.68 -0.97
N SER A 238 4.54 -42.93 0.13
CA SER A 238 3.83 -43.38 1.34
C SER A 238 2.31 -43.55 1.16
N MET A 239 1.76 -43.02 0.06
CA MET A 239 0.36 -43.18 -0.38
C MET A 239 0.24 -44.20 -1.53
N GLU A 240 1.23 -45.07 -1.73
CA GLU A 240 1.33 -46.05 -2.83
C GLU A 240 1.21 -45.41 -4.24
N ILE A 241 1.66 -44.18 -4.40
CA ILE A 241 1.74 -43.50 -5.70
C ILE A 241 3.20 -43.53 -6.18
N GLU A 242 3.46 -44.33 -7.21
CA GLU A 242 4.81 -44.50 -7.79
C GLU A 242 5.18 -43.37 -8.76
N SER A 243 6.48 -43.20 -9.01
CA SER A 243 7.02 -42.15 -9.89
C SER A 243 6.55 -42.29 -11.35
N CYS A 244 6.32 -43.51 -11.85
CA CYS A 244 5.78 -43.73 -13.19
C CYS A 244 4.36 -43.17 -13.35
N TRP A 245 3.51 -43.30 -12.33
CA TRP A 245 2.16 -42.71 -12.33
C TRP A 245 2.21 -41.18 -12.28
N ILE A 246 3.17 -40.62 -11.53
CA ILE A 246 3.43 -39.18 -11.55
C ILE A 246 3.87 -38.74 -12.96
N GLU A 247 4.71 -39.54 -13.64
CA GLU A 247 5.22 -39.25 -15.00
C GLU A 247 4.09 -39.09 -16.04
N GLU A 248 3.03 -39.88 -15.92
CA GLU A 248 1.84 -39.83 -16.81
C GLU A 248 1.04 -38.52 -16.64
N HIS A 249 1.18 -37.85 -15.49
CA HIS A 249 0.48 -36.60 -15.17
C HIS A 249 1.35 -35.34 -15.27
N LEU A 250 2.65 -35.48 -15.55
CA LEU A 250 3.56 -34.36 -15.82
C LEU A 250 3.45 -33.89 -17.28
N LEU A 251 2.56 -32.93 -17.52
CA LEU A 251 2.42 -32.30 -18.84
C LEU A 251 3.57 -31.31 -19.10
N GLU A 252 4.40 -31.58 -20.13
CA GLU A 252 5.57 -30.75 -20.50
C GLU A 252 5.28 -29.26 -20.73
N GLN A 253 4.03 -28.92 -21.09
CA GLN A 253 3.58 -27.55 -21.33
C GLN A 253 3.30 -26.78 -20.02
N GLU A 254 3.03 -27.47 -18.92
CA GLU A 254 2.78 -26.85 -17.62
C GLU A 254 4.09 -26.61 -16.83
N THR A 255 3.99 -25.81 -15.77
CA THR A 255 5.08 -25.62 -14.79
C THR A 255 4.61 -26.00 -13.40
N PHE A 256 5.37 -26.85 -12.71
CA PHE A 256 5.01 -27.36 -11.39
C PHE A 256 5.79 -26.65 -10.27
N ASN A 257 5.07 -26.28 -9.21
CA ASN A 257 5.61 -25.73 -7.99
C ASN A 257 5.55 -26.78 -6.87
N TRP A 258 6.65 -27.49 -6.66
CA TRP A 258 6.72 -28.59 -5.70
C TRP A 258 6.52 -28.13 -4.26
N SER A 259 6.96 -26.91 -3.89
CA SER A 259 6.68 -26.34 -2.56
C SER A 259 5.17 -26.12 -2.31
N MET A 260 4.40 -25.82 -3.35
CA MET A 260 2.94 -25.66 -3.28
C MET A 260 2.22 -27.01 -3.21
N MET A 261 2.69 -28.01 -3.96
CA MET A 261 2.21 -29.40 -3.86
C MET A 261 2.49 -29.98 -2.47
N LEU A 262 3.69 -29.75 -1.92
CA LEU A 262 4.04 -30.12 -0.55
C LEU A 262 3.11 -29.48 0.48
N ARG A 263 2.82 -28.18 0.30
CA ARG A 263 1.90 -27.45 1.19
C ARG A 263 0.46 -27.96 1.06
N PHE A 264 0.03 -28.40 -0.12
CA PHE A 264 -1.25 -29.09 -0.32
C PHE A 264 -1.29 -30.41 0.46
N LEU A 265 -0.29 -31.30 0.26
CA LEU A 265 -0.23 -32.62 0.92
C LEU A 265 -0.20 -32.49 2.44
N ARG A 266 0.70 -31.63 2.97
CA ARG A 266 0.79 -31.32 4.40
C ARG A 266 -0.51 -30.69 4.93
N LEU A 267 -1.24 -29.88 4.15
CA LEU A 267 -2.51 -29.32 4.61
C LEU A 267 -3.58 -30.41 4.76
N PHE A 268 -3.72 -31.34 3.81
CA PHE A 268 -4.71 -32.42 3.91
C PHE A 268 -4.44 -33.36 5.09
N ARG A 269 -3.17 -33.72 5.36
CA ARG A 269 -2.78 -34.41 6.60
C ARG A 269 -3.20 -33.62 7.85
N ASN A 270 -2.95 -32.30 7.87
CA ASN A 270 -3.36 -31.40 8.97
C ASN A 270 -4.89 -31.16 9.08
N LEU A 271 -5.68 -31.50 8.04
CA LEU A 271 -7.14 -31.51 8.07
C LEU A 271 -7.71 -32.83 8.63
N GLY A 272 -6.86 -33.82 8.92
CA GLY A 272 -7.26 -35.11 9.47
C GLY A 272 -7.57 -36.19 8.43
N CYS A 273 -7.22 -35.98 7.15
CA CYS A 273 -7.30 -37.04 6.16
C CYS A 273 -6.12 -38.02 6.35
N SER A 274 -6.41 -39.32 6.36
CA SER A 274 -5.38 -40.37 6.33
C SER A 274 -4.68 -40.44 4.97
N ASP A 275 -3.51 -41.07 4.92
CA ASP A 275 -2.75 -41.23 3.68
C ASP A 275 -3.45 -42.13 2.65
N GLU A 276 -4.17 -43.15 3.10
CA GLU A 276 -5.06 -43.97 2.23
C GLU A 276 -6.16 -43.11 1.57
N GLN A 277 -6.82 -42.25 2.36
CA GLN A 277 -7.88 -41.36 1.89
C GLN A 277 -7.34 -40.29 0.93
N LEU A 278 -6.17 -39.70 1.24
CA LEU A 278 -5.55 -38.67 0.42
C LEU A 278 -4.96 -39.27 -0.88
N GLY A 279 -4.34 -40.45 -0.81
CA GLY A 279 -3.91 -41.22 -1.97
C GLY A 279 -5.08 -41.57 -2.88
N GLY A 280 -6.18 -42.11 -2.33
CA GLY A 280 -7.41 -42.37 -3.07
C GLY A 280 -7.99 -41.13 -3.74
N LEU A 281 -8.01 -39.98 -3.04
CA LEU A 281 -8.44 -38.70 -3.60
C LEU A 281 -7.57 -38.23 -4.77
N ILE A 282 -6.25 -38.33 -4.65
CA ILE A 282 -5.30 -37.92 -5.70
C ILE A 282 -5.41 -38.85 -6.91
N ARG A 283 -5.54 -40.17 -6.71
CA ARG A 283 -5.75 -41.14 -7.80
C ARG A 283 -7.06 -40.89 -8.56
N GLN A 284 -8.14 -40.51 -7.86
CA GLN A 284 -9.43 -40.17 -8.49
C GLN A 284 -9.43 -38.79 -9.17
N HIS A 285 -8.69 -37.83 -8.64
CA HIS A 285 -8.63 -36.45 -9.14
C HIS A 285 -7.20 -35.89 -9.14
N PRO A 286 -6.32 -36.33 -10.08
CA PRO A 286 -4.92 -35.90 -10.12
C PRO A 286 -4.76 -34.37 -10.23
N GLY A 287 -5.70 -33.72 -10.92
CA GLY A 287 -5.77 -32.26 -11.05
C GLY A 287 -5.88 -31.51 -9.71
N LEU A 288 -6.31 -32.13 -8.60
CA LEU A 288 -6.29 -31.47 -7.29
C LEU A 288 -4.86 -31.18 -6.80
N LEU A 289 -3.88 -31.98 -7.22
CA LEU A 289 -2.47 -31.85 -6.88
C LEU A 289 -1.68 -31.20 -8.02
N PHE A 290 -1.85 -31.67 -9.26
CA PHE A 290 -1.06 -31.21 -10.40
C PHE A 290 -1.56 -29.87 -10.98
N GLU A 291 -2.88 -29.67 -11.09
CA GLU A 291 -3.41 -28.50 -11.80
C GLU A 291 -3.13 -27.20 -11.03
N GLY A 292 -2.27 -26.36 -11.59
CA GLY A 292 -1.74 -25.19 -10.88
C GLY A 292 -0.98 -25.56 -9.60
N SER A 293 -0.40 -26.77 -9.53
CA SER A 293 0.40 -27.27 -8.39
C SER A 293 -0.34 -27.22 -7.05
N GLY A 294 -1.61 -27.61 -7.05
CA GLY A 294 -2.48 -27.62 -5.87
C GLY A 294 -2.94 -26.24 -5.41
N SER A 295 -2.52 -25.15 -6.06
CA SER A 295 -2.92 -23.78 -5.71
C SER A 295 -4.42 -23.54 -5.83
N ILE A 296 -5.08 -24.20 -6.80
CA ILE A 296 -6.53 -24.13 -7.00
C ILE A 296 -7.25 -24.75 -5.80
N ALA A 297 -6.89 -25.97 -5.41
CA ALA A 297 -7.48 -26.66 -4.26
C ALA A 297 -7.19 -25.93 -2.94
N LEU A 298 -5.97 -25.44 -2.72
CA LEU A 298 -5.62 -24.59 -1.58
C LEU A 298 -6.46 -23.30 -1.53
N THR A 299 -6.78 -22.71 -2.68
CA THR A 299 -7.64 -21.52 -2.77
C THR A 299 -9.09 -21.84 -2.39
N MET A 300 -9.60 -23.00 -2.83
CA MET A 300 -10.93 -23.50 -2.45
C MET A 300 -11.03 -23.79 -0.95
N ILE A 301 -10.02 -24.44 -0.35
CA ILE A 301 -9.94 -24.68 1.09
C ILE A 301 -9.87 -23.35 1.86
N GLY A 302 -9.04 -22.40 1.41
CA GLY A 302 -8.93 -21.07 2.02
C GLY A 302 -10.25 -20.28 1.95
N LEU A 303 -11.03 -20.43 0.88
CA LEU A 303 -12.37 -19.85 0.74
C LEU A 303 -13.33 -20.45 1.79
N LEU A 304 -13.39 -21.77 1.88
CA LEU A 304 -14.26 -22.49 2.81
C LEU A 304 -13.91 -22.22 4.28
N LEU A 305 -12.62 -22.24 4.65
CA LEU A 305 -12.14 -21.85 5.98
C LEU A 305 -12.58 -20.42 6.35
N LYS A 306 -12.47 -19.48 5.40
CA LYS A 306 -12.83 -18.08 5.62
C LYS A 306 -14.34 -17.87 5.83
N PHE A 307 -15.19 -18.73 5.26
CA PHE A 307 -16.63 -18.73 5.55
C PHE A 307 -17.01 -19.54 6.80
N GLY A 308 -16.02 -20.07 7.55
CA GLY A 308 -16.22 -20.74 8.82
C GLY A 308 -16.55 -22.23 8.69
N SER A 309 -15.95 -22.91 7.71
CA SER A 309 -15.94 -24.39 7.65
C SER A 309 -14.90 -24.94 8.63
N THR A 310 -15.21 -26.04 9.30
CA THR A 310 -14.29 -26.73 10.21
C THR A 310 -13.30 -27.62 9.45
N ARG A 311 -12.23 -28.08 10.13
CA ARG A 311 -11.21 -28.95 9.51
C ARG A 311 -11.79 -30.29 9.04
N ASN A 312 -12.64 -30.91 9.86
CA ASN A 312 -13.25 -32.20 9.57
C ASN A 312 -14.23 -32.11 8.39
N GLU A 313 -15.02 -31.03 8.33
CA GLU A 313 -15.90 -30.74 7.18
C GLU A 313 -15.10 -30.67 5.88
N LEU A 314 -13.95 -29.98 5.87
CA LEU A 314 -13.12 -29.83 4.67
C LEU A 314 -12.62 -31.17 4.12
N CYS A 315 -12.11 -32.07 4.98
CA CYS A 315 -11.70 -33.39 4.54
C CYS A 315 -12.88 -34.14 3.90
N SER A 316 -14.05 -34.15 4.56
CA SER A 316 -15.25 -34.82 4.03
C SER A 316 -15.77 -34.25 2.71
N ILE A 317 -15.70 -32.92 2.52
CA ILE A 317 -16.13 -32.23 1.30
C ILE A 317 -15.22 -32.64 0.12
N PHE A 318 -13.90 -32.66 0.32
CA PHE A 318 -12.96 -33.00 -0.75
C PHE A 318 -12.93 -34.51 -1.06
N LEU A 319 -13.18 -35.39 -0.08
CA LEU A 319 -13.36 -36.83 -0.36
C LEU A 319 -14.63 -37.13 -1.18
N GLN A 320 -15.55 -36.16 -1.32
CA GLN A 320 -16.74 -36.24 -2.16
C GLN A 320 -16.63 -35.34 -3.41
N PHE A 321 -15.41 -35.00 -3.85
CA PHE A 321 -15.21 -34.14 -5.02
C PHE A 321 -15.87 -34.75 -6.28
N PRO A 322 -16.57 -33.96 -7.11
CA PRO A 322 -17.25 -34.48 -8.30
C PRO A 322 -16.26 -34.81 -9.42
N GLN A 323 -16.66 -35.71 -10.32
CA GLN A 323 -15.93 -36.04 -11.55
C GLN A 323 -15.99 -34.89 -12.59
N ILE A 324 -15.29 -33.80 -12.28
CA ILE A 324 -15.17 -32.56 -13.04
C ILE A 324 -13.73 -32.06 -12.92
N GLU A 325 -13.14 -31.60 -14.03
CA GLU A 325 -11.87 -30.88 -14.09
C GLU A 325 -11.80 -29.73 -13.05
N VAL A 326 -10.70 -29.62 -12.31
CA VAL A 326 -10.61 -28.81 -11.09
C VAL A 326 -10.71 -27.30 -11.39
N ARG A 327 -10.07 -26.81 -12.46
CA ARG A 327 -10.26 -25.45 -12.98
C ARG A 327 -11.68 -25.18 -13.46
N LYS A 328 -12.34 -26.15 -14.10
CA LYS A 328 -13.74 -26.01 -14.54
C LYS A 328 -14.68 -25.89 -13.34
N PHE A 329 -14.45 -26.67 -12.28
CA PHE A 329 -15.15 -26.54 -11.01
C PHE A 329 -14.93 -25.15 -10.36
N LEU A 330 -13.69 -24.64 -10.35
CA LEU A 330 -13.39 -23.28 -9.87
C LEU A 330 -14.10 -22.19 -10.70
N LEU A 331 -14.13 -22.33 -12.03
CA LEU A 331 -14.82 -21.39 -12.93
C LEU A 331 -16.32 -21.35 -12.66
N ASN A 332 -16.96 -22.51 -12.51
CA ASN A 332 -18.38 -22.63 -12.14
C ASN A 332 -18.67 -22.03 -10.76
N LEU A 333 -17.82 -22.33 -9.75
CA LEU A 333 -17.90 -21.77 -8.41
C LEU A 333 -17.87 -20.23 -8.44
N ASN A 334 -16.92 -19.67 -9.18
CA ASN A 334 -16.80 -18.21 -9.36
C ASN A 334 -18.02 -17.61 -10.09
N GLN A 335 -18.53 -18.27 -11.14
CA GLN A 335 -19.75 -17.84 -11.84
C GLN A 335 -20.98 -17.85 -10.92
N CYS A 336 -21.14 -18.90 -10.11
CA CYS A 336 -22.23 -18.99 -9.13
C CYS A 336 -22.10 -17.90 -8.05
N LEU A 337 -20.90 -17.62 -7.55
CA LEU A 337 -20.68 -16.54 -6.60
C LEU A 337 -21.04 -15.17 -7.19
N LEU A 338 -20.59 -14.88 -8.41
CA LEU A 338 -20.95 -13.65 -9.12
C LEU A 338 -22.47 -13.53 -9.30
N PHE A 339 -23.15 -14.62 -9.68
CA PHE A 339 -24.61 -14.66 -9.77
C PHE A 339 -25.30 -14.36 -8.43
N LEU A 340 -24.86 -14.95 -7.32
CA LEU A 340 -25.40 -14.68 -5.97
C LEU A 340 -25.19 -13.21 -5.56
N PHE A 341 -24.05 -12.60 -5.91
CA PHE A 341 -23.83 -11.16 -5.74
C PHE A 341 -24.73 -10.31 -6.64
N GLU A 342 -24.92 -10.68 -7.91
CA GLU A 342 -25.75 -9.94 -8.86
C GLU A 342 -27.23 -9.90 -8.49
N ILE A 343 -27.76 -10.93 -7.83
CA ILE A 343 -29.13 -10.95 -7.26
C ILE A 343 -29.23 -10.23 -5.91
N LYS A 344 -28.13 -9.60 -5.45
CA LYS A 344 -28.01 -8.86 -4.18
C LYS A 344 -28.16 -9.72 -2.92
N MET A 345 -27.64 -10.94 -2.93
CA MET A 345 -27.59 -11.78 -1.73
C MET A 345 -26.62 -11.21 -0.68
N LYS A 346 -27.00 -11.31 0.61
CA LYS A 346 -26.12 -10.93 1.72
C LYS A 346 -24.94 -11.90 1.83
N VAL A 347 -23.77 -11.38 2.20
CA VAL A 347 -22.52 -12.15 2.30
C VAL A 347 -22.65 -13.32 3.29
N ASP A 348 -23.38 -13.14 4.38
CA ASP A 348 -23.59 -14.18 5.40
C ASP A 348 -24.41 -15.35 4.86
N GLU A 349 -25.41 -15.08 4.01
CA GLU A 349 -26.21 -16.13 3.35
C GLU A 349 -25.40 -16.86 2.27
N ILE A 350 -24.58 -16.13 1.48
CA ILE A 350 -23.62 -16.75 0.56
C ILE A 350 -22.67 -17.68 1.33
N GLY A 351 -22.21 -17.28 2.51
CA GLY A 351 -21.36 -18.09 3.39
C GLY A 351 -22.04 -19.34 3.98
N LYS A 352 -23.36 -19.32 4.18
CA LYS A 352 -24.13 -20.52 4.54
C LYS A 352 -24.26 -21.48 3.36
N ILE A 353 -24.64 -20.97 2.17
CA ILE A 353 -24.78 -21.77 0.95
C ILE A 353 -23.46 -22.43 0.59
N LEU A 354 -22.34 -21.70 0.64
CA LEU A 354 -21.02 -22.25 0.37
C LEU A 354 -20.63 -23.39 1.30
N ARG A 355 -20.91 -23.29 2.60
CA ARG A 355 -20.59 -24.36 3.57
C ARG A 355 -21.43 -25.61 3.35
N CYS A 356 -22.74 -25.45 3.16
CA CYS A 356 -23.67 -26.59 3.08
C CYS A 356 -23.73 -27.22 1.69
N HIS A 357 -23.36 -26.48 0.64
CA HIS A 357 -23.57 -26.89 -0.75
C HIS A 357 -22.36 -26.62 -1.67
N PHE A 358 -21.13 -26.59 -1.14
CA PHE A 358 -19.92 -26.30 -1.91
C PHE A 358 -19.83 -27.05 -3.25
N LEU A 359 -20.00 -28.38 -3.20
CA LEU A 359 -19.89 -29.29 -4.34
C LEU A 359 -20.96 -29.00 -5.40
N LEU A 360 -22.18 -28.63 -4.97
CA LEU A 360 -23.25 -28.20 -5.88
C LEU A 360 -22.87 -26.88 -6.58
N VAL A 361 -22.37 -25.89 -5.82
CA VAL A 361 -22.02 -24.56 -6.35
C VAL A 361 -20.89 -24.64 -7.39
N GLY A 362 -19.86 -25.48 -7.18
CA GLY A 362 -18.81 -25.70 -8.18
C GLY A 362 -19.19 -26.67 -9.31
N SER A 363 -20.23 -27.49 -9.16
CA SER A 363 -20.73 -28.35 -10.25
C SER A 363 -21.70 -27.63 -11.20
N CYS A 364 -22.36 -26.56 -10.74
CA CYS A 364 -23.43 -25.89 -11.49
C CYS A 364 -22.91 -24.90 -12.54
N THR A 365 -23.23 -25.14 -13.81
CA THR A 365 -23.05 -24.21 -14.93
C THR A 365 -24.29 -23.33 -15.10
N LEU A 366 -24.37 -22.20 -14.38
CA LEU A 366 -25.56 -21.35 -14.39
C LEU A 366 -25.75 -20.59 -15.73
N LYS A 367 -27.01 -20.37 -16.09
CA LYS A 367 -27.39 -19.41 -17.15
C LYS A 367 -27.11 -17.97 -16.68
N LYS A 368 -26.94 -17.03 -17.62
CA LYS A 368 -26.75 -15.60 -17.28
C LYS A 368 -27.94 -15.07 -16.45
N THR A 369 -27.66 -14.22 -15.47
CA THR A 369 -28.65 -13.68 -14.52
C THR A 369 -29.87 -13.06 -15.21
N ASN A 370 -29.67 -12.23 -16.23
CA ASN A 370 -30.77 -11.61 -16.98
C ASN A 370 -31.67 -12.65 -17.67
N THR A 371 -31.08 -13.72 -18.18
CA THR A 371 -31.80 -14.85 -18.79
C THR A 371 -32.62 -15.62 -17.75
N ILE A 372 -32.08 -15.83 -16.55
CA ILE A 372 -32.80 -16.47 -15.44
C ILE A 372 -33.99 -15.61 -14.98
N LEU A 373 -33.78 -14.30 -14.79
CA LEU A 373 -34.83 -13.35 -14.40
C LEU A 373 -35.96 -13.30 -15.44
N ALA A 374 -35.62 -13.34 -16.74
CA ALA A 374 -36.59 -13.39 -17.83
C ALA A 374 -37.39 -14.70 -17.87
N TYR A 375 -36.75 -15.87 -17.72
CA TYR A 375 -37.45 -17.17 -17.70
C TYR A 375 -38.41 -17.29 -16.51
N LEU A 376 -37.98 -16.87 -15.32
CA LEU A 376 -38.78 -16.94 -14.10
C LEU A 376 -39.85 -15.83 -14.02
N ASN A 377 -39.70 -14.76 -14.80
CA ASN A 377 -40.46 -13.50 -14.73
C ASN A 377 -40.47 -12.89 -13.31
N VAL A 378 -39.29 -12.76 -12.69
CA VAL A 378 -39.14 -12.21 -11.33
C VAL A 378 -38.02 -11.18 -11.22
N GLY A 379 -38.15 -10.27 -10.26
CA GLY A 379 -37.09 -9.34 -9.87
C GLY A 379 -36.00 -9.99 -9.01
N LYS A 380 -34.80 -9.40 -9.03
CA LYS A 380 -33.60 -9.88 -8.30
C LYS A 380 -33.84 -10.23 -6.83
N LYS A 381 -34.57 -9.37 -6.08
CA LYS A 381 -34.88 -9.59 -4.66
C LYS A 381 -35.65 -10.90 -4.43
N ARG A 382 -36.64 -11.19 -5.28
CA ARG A 382 -37.48 -12.37 -5.18
C ARG A 382 -36.72 -13.65 -5.55
N LEU A 383 -35.83 -13.59 -6.56
CA LEU A 383 -34.94 -14.70 -6.89
C LEU A 383 -33.96 -14.99 -5.74
N CYS A 384 -33.46 -13.94 -5.07
CA CYS A 384 -32.62 -14.07 -3.89
C CYS A 384 -33.36 -14.77 -2.73
N GLU A 385 -34.61 -14.37 -2.44
CA GLU A 385 -35.45 -15.02 -1.43
C GLU A 385 -35.73 -16.50 -1.78
N TYR A 386 -36.06 -16.82 -3.04
CA TYR A 386 -36.30 -18.19 -3.49
C TYR A 386 -35.09 -19.13 -3.30
N ILE A 387 -33.87 -18.64 -3.57
CA ILE A 387 -32.64 -19.42 -3.40
C ILE A 387 -32.22 -19.51 -1.92
N GLN A 388 -32.61 -18.54 -1.08
CA GLN A 388 -32.46 -18.65 0.38
C GLN A 388 -33.43 -19.68 0.98
N GLU A 389 -34.67 -19.76 0.47
CA GLU A 389 -35.66 -20.77 0.87
C GLU A 389 -35.20 -22.19 0.50
N ASN A 390 -34.57 -22.39 -0.67
CA ASN A 390 -33.97 -23.68 -1.06
C ASN A 390 -32.76 -23.55 -2.02
N PRO A 391 -31.52 -23.69 -1.53
CA PRO A 391 -30.31 -23.60 -2.37
C PRO A 391 -30.17 -24.70 -3.43
N LEU A 392 -30.83 -25.86 -3.27
CA LEU A 392 -30.76 -26.96 -4.25
C LEU A 392 -31.40 -26.58 -5.60
N GLU A 393 -32.28 -25.58 -5.62
CA GLU A 393 -32.91 -25.03 -6.81
C GLU A 393 -31.91 -24.45 -7.83
N LEU A 394 -30.67 -24.13 -7.41
CA LEU A 394 -29.58 -23.76 -8.31
C LEU A 394 -29.35 -24.79 -9.43
N LYS A 395 -29.57 -26.09 -9.17
CA LYS A 395 -29.47 -27.16 -10.18
C LYS A 395 -30.52 -27.00 -11.29
N LYS A 396 -31.71 -26.49 -10.98
CA LYS A 396 -32.76 -26.21 -11.98
C LYS A 396 -32.46 -24.95 -12.80
N LEU A 397 -31.62 -24.05 -12.28
CA LEU A 397 -31.19 -22.83 -12.98
C LEU A 397 -29.96 -23.02 -13.89
N ALA A 398 -29.34 -24.21 -13.85
CA ALA A 398 -28.24 -24.60 -14.72
C ALA A 398 -28.62 -24.62 -16.22
N LEU A 399 -27.60 -24.56 -17.07
CA LEU A 399 -27.69 -24.78 -18.51
C LEU A 399 -28.26 -26.19 -18.80
N GLY A 400 -29.15 -26.30 -19.79
CA GLY A 400 -29.88 -27.53 -20.11
C GLY A 400 -31.21 -27.73 -19.37
N SER A 401 -31.38 -27.21 -18.15
CA SER A 401 -32.60 -27.39 -17.34
C SER A 401 -33.80 -26.59 -17.87
N ARG A 402 -35.01 -27.18 -17.87
CA ARG A 402 -36.29 -26.48 -18.11
C ARG A 402 -36.75 -25.75 -16.84
N VAL A 403 -37.19 -24.50 -16.97
CA VAL A 403 -37.54 -23.62 -15.82
C VAL A 403 -38.94 -23.04 -16.03
N GLY A 404 -39.84 -23.22 -15.05
CA GLY A 404 -41.19 -22.66 -15.04
C GLY A 404 -41.28 -21.30 -14.33
N ARG A 405 -42.37 -20.55 -14.57
CA ARG A 405 -42.63 -19.25 -13.92
C ARG A 405 -42.95 -19.42 -12.43
N LEU A 406 -42.63 -18.40 -11.62
CA LEU A 406 -43.00 -18.35 -10.20
C LEU A 406 -44.36 -17.61 -9.99
N PRO A 407 -45.18 -17.94 -8.95
CA PRO A 407 -46.54 -17.37 -8.71
C PRO A 407 -46.62 -15.83 -8.58
N ALA A 408 -47.77 -15.16 -8.57
CA ALA A 408 -47.81 -13.69 -8.55
C ALA A 408 -47.69 -13.06 -7.14
N GLU A 409 -47.04 -11.89 -7.02
CA GLU A 409 -46.81 -11.22 -5.72
C GLU A 409 -48.11 -10.67 -5.09
N LYS A 410 -49.11 -10.31 -5.92
CA LYS A 410 -50.45 -9.89 -5.46
C LYS A 410 -51.14 -11.00 -4.65
N GLU A 411 -51.06 -12.25 -5.08
CA GLU A 411 -51.73 -13.39 -4.48
C GLU A 411 -51.19 -13.66 -3.06
N ARG A 412 -49.86 -13.68 -2.88
CA ARG A 412 -49.21 -13.87 -1.55
C ARG A 412 -49.56 -12.72 -0.59
N SER A 413 -49.65 -11.48 -1.08
CA SER A 413 -50.07 -10.32 -0.28
C SER A 413 -51.52 -10.43 0.23
N GLN A 414 -52.43 -10.87 -0.65
CA GLN A 414 -53.85 -11.02 -0.34
C GLN A 414 -54.12 -12.20 0.60
N LEU A 415 -53.45 -13.34 0.38
CA LEU A 415 -53.44 -14.49 1.30
C LEU A 415 -52.99 -14.10 2.72
N LEU A 416 -51.90 -13.36 2.86
CA LEU A 416 -51.39 -12.93 4.17
C LEU A 416 -52.33 -11.95 4.90
N ARG A 417 -53.07 -11.10 4.16
CA ARG A 417 -54.10 -10.23 4.77
C ARG A 417 -55.35 -11.00 5.18
N THR A 418 -55.74 -12.00 4.38
CA THR A 418 -56.87 -12.90 4.69
C THR A 418 -56.56 -13.70 5.95
N LYS A 419 -55.37 -14.29 6.03
CA LYS A 419 -54.89 -15.01 7.22
C LYS A 419 -54.88 -14.12 8.47
N PHE A 420 -54.30 -12.91 8.39
CA PHE A 420 -54.29 -11.98 9.52
C PHE A 420 -55.69 -11.69 10.07
N LEU A 421 -56.69 -11.51 9.20
CA LEU A 421 -58.06 -11.24 9.65
C LEU A 421 -58.74 -12.47 10.27
N LEU A 422 -58.44 -13.68 9.80
CA LEU A 422 -58.84 -14.93 10.45
C LEU A 422 -58.20 -15.05 11.84
N ASP A 423 -56.91 -14.72 11.98
CA ASP A 423 -56.15 -14.74 13.24
C ASP A 423 -56.62 -13.67 14.26
N VAL A 424 -57.31 -12.62 13.81
CA VAL A 424 -58.04 -11.62 14.63
C VAL A 424 -59.50 -12.04 14.89
N GLY A 425 -59.97 -13.12 14.24
CA GLY A 425 -61.28 -13.74 14.45
C GLY A 425 -62.40 -13.25 13.54
N TYR A 426 -62.12 -12.60 12.41
CA TYR A 426 -63.14 -12.34 11.39
C TYR A 426 -63.53 -13.64 10.68
N VAL A 427 -64.83 -13.87 10.48
CA VAL A 427 -65.32 -15.07 9.78
C VAL A 427 -64.99 -14.99 8.29
N GLU A 428 -64.48 -16.08 7.72
CA GLU A 428 -64.08 -16.15 6.31
C GLU A 428 -65.24 -15.82 5.37
N ASN A 429 -64.97 -15.03 4.32
CA ASN A 429 -65.95 -14.59 3.32
C ASN A 429 -67.18 -13.81 3.85
N SER A 430 -67.17 -13.40 5.13
CA SER A 430 -68.24 -12.57 5.70
C SER A 430 -68.25 -11.15 5.14
N ASN A 431 -69.43 -10.51 5.13
CA ASN A 431 -69.57 -9.08 4.81
C ASN A 431 -68.77 -8.19 5.78
N GLU A 432 -68.50 -8.66 6.99
CA GLU A 432 -67.67 -7.97 7.98
C GLU A 432 -66.18 -8.05 7.61
N MET A 433 -65.69 -9.21 7.19
CA MET A 433 -64.32 -9.36 6.66
C MET A 433 -64.11 -8.50 5.40
N ALA A 434 -65.10 -8.45 4.50
CA ALA A 434 -65.07 -7.58 3.32
C ALA A 434 -65.05 -6.08 3.68
N LYS A 435 -65.75 -5.66 4.74
CA LYS A 435 -65.64 -4.30 5.30
C LYS A 435 -64.27 -4.08 5.95
N ALA A 436 -63.77 -5.01 6.76
CA ALA A 436 -62.47 -4.92 7.43
C ALA A 436 -61.30 -4.78 6.44
N LEU A 437 -61.32 -5.53 5.33
CA LEU A 437 -60.33 -5.43 4.24
C LEU A 437 -60.28 -4.03 3.60
N LYS A 438 -61.37 -3.26 3.64
CA LYS A 438 -61.40 -1.84 3.20
C LYS A 438 -60.88 -0.87 4.26
N HIS A 439 -61.04 -1.19 5.54
CA HIS A 439 -60.63 -0.32 6.66
C HIS A 439 -59.14 -0.45 6.99
N PHE A 440 -58.58 -1.66 6.98
CA PHE A 440 -57.16 -1.89 7.29
C PHE A 440 -56.24 -1.52 6.11
N ARG A 441 -55.27 -0.64 6.37
CA ARG A 441 -54.29 -0.11 5.39
C ARG A 441 -52.88 -0.61 5.71
N GLY A 442 -52.41 -1.57 4.91
CA GLY A 442 -51.06 -2.13 5.00
C GLY A 442 -50.96 -3.52 4.38
N ARG A 443 -49.75 -4.07 4.31
CA ARG A 443 -49.52 -5.49 3.99
C ARG A 443 -49.82 -6.36 5.21
N GLY A 444 -50.18 -7.64 5.00
CA GLY A 444 -50.55 -8.55 6.12
C GLY A 444 -49.49 -8.61 7.23
N ALA A 445 -48.21 -8.70 6.85
CA ALA A 445 -47.10 -8.68 7.81
C ALA A 445 -46.95 -7.34 8.59
N GLU A 446 -47.31 -6.21 8.00
CA GLU A 446 -47.27 -4.90 8.67
C GLU A 446 -48.43 -4.72 9.65
N LEU A 447 -49.59 -5.31 9.33
CA LEU A 447 -50.75 -5.33 10.24
C LEU A 447 -50.44 -6.23 11.44
N GLN A 448 -49.82 -7.40 11.23
CA GLN A 448 -49.32 -8.25 12.29
C GLN A 448 -48.28 -7.54 13.16
N GLU A 449 -47.28 -6.87 12.58
CA GLU A 449 -46.25 -6.14 13.34
C GLU A 449 -46.84 -5.03 14.24
N ARG A 450 -47.91 -4.38 13.80
CA ARG A 450 -48.62 -3.34 14.57
C ARG A 450 -49.51 -3.96 15.66
N PHE A 451 -50.14 -5.09 15.37
CA PHE A 451 -50.90 -5.89 16.34
C PHE A 451 -49.98 -6.40 17.46
N ASP A 452 -48.86 -7.02 17.09
CA ASP A 452 -47.84 -7.50 18.02
C ASP A 452 -47.26 -6.35 18.87
N CYS A 453 -47.22 -5.13 18.34
CA CYS A 453 -46.77 -3.96 19.10
C CYS A 453 -47.69 -3.60 20.28
N LEU A 454 -48.99 -3.89 20.19
CA LEU A 454 -49.97 -3.67 21.26
C LEU A 454 -49.89 -4.78 22.30
N VAL A 455 -49.78 -6.04 21.86
CA VAL A 455 -49.61 -7.20 22.75
C VAL A 455 -48.28 -7.14 23.52
N ASN A 456 -47.17 -6.84 22.83
CA ASN A 456 -45.85 -6.67 23.47
C ASN A 456 -45.76 -5.44 24.38
N ALA A 457 -46.74 -4.53 24.38
CA ALA A 457 -46.82 -3.45 25.36
C ALA A 457 -47.42 -3.91 26.70
N GLY A 458 -48.00 -5.11 26.78
CA GLY A 458 -48.59 -5.69 27.98
C GLY A 458 -50.11 -5.84 27.97
N LEU A 459 -50.79 -5.61 26.84
CA LEU A 459 -52.23 -5.88 26.68
C LEU A 459 -52.48 -7.35 26.35
N ASP A 460 -53.55 -7.93 26.87
CA ASP A 460 -53.95 -9.29 26.51
C ASP A 460 -54.36 -9.38 25.03
N ARG A 461 -54.02 -10.50 24.38
CA ARG A 461 -54.29 -10.70 22.95
C ARG A 461 -55.78 -10.65 22.61
N LYS A 462 -56.66 -11.12 23.50
CA LYS A 462 -58.11 -11.10 23.31
C LYS A 462 -58.66 -9.68 23.39
N ASP A 463 -58.21 -8.90 24.36
CA ASP A 463 -58.59 -7.50 24.52
C ASP A 463 -58.11 -6.65 23.34
N VAL A 464 -56.90 -6.92 22.81
CA VAL A 464 -56.38 -6.27 21.61
C VAL A 464 -57.22 -6.60 20.36
N CYS A 465 -57.72 -7.84 20.22
CA CYS A 465 -58.66 -8.20 19.14
C CYS A 465 -59.97 -7.41 19.22
N GLU A 466 -60.59 -7.29 20.40
CA GLU A 466 -61.82 -6.51 20.57
C GLU A 466 -61.59 -5.00 20.37
N MET A 467 -60.51 -4.46 20.95
CA MET A 467 -60.10 -3.06 20.76
C MET A 467 -59.93 -2.70 19.28
N ILE A 468 -59.38 -3.61 18.48
CA ILE A 468 -59.15 -3.42 17.03
C ILE A 468 -60.42 -3.62 16.21
N ARG A 469 -61.37 -4.46 16.65
CA ARG A 469 -62.71 -4.56 16.05
C ARG A 469 -63.50 -3.26 16.24
N VAL A 470 -63.43 -2.67 17.43
CA VAL A 470 -64.08 -1.38 17.77
C VAL A 470 -63.37 -0.18 17.13
N SER A 471 -62.04 -0.24 16.95
CA SER A 471 -61.24 0.85 16.40
C SER A 471 -60.14 0.37 15.44
N PRO A 472 -60.51 -0.10 14.23
CA PRO A 472 -59.56 -0.66 13.25
C PRO A 472 -58.54 0.37 12.74
N GLN A 473 -58.82 1.66 12.90
CA GLN A 473 -57.90 2.74 12.53
C GLN A 473 -56.60 2.75 13.35
N ILE A 474 -56.54 2.11 14.52
CA ILE A 474 -55.32 1.98 15.33
C ILE A 474 -54.22 1.30 14.51
N LEU A 475 -54.53 0.19 13.82
CA LEU A 475 -53.57 -0.53 12.97
C LEU A 475 -53.23 0.20 11.66
N ASN A 476 -53.89 1.32 11.34
CA ASN A 476 -53.52 2.15 10.19
C ASN A 476 -52.39 3.15 10.52
N MET A 477 -52.06 3.31 11.81
CA MET A 477 -51.00 4.18 12.27
C MET A 477 -49.62 3.52 12.13
N LYS A 478 -48.54 4.31 12.08
CA LYS A 478 -47.17 3.77 12.14
C LYS A 478 -46.89 3.23 13.54
N LYS A 479 -46.15 2.11 13.61
CA LYS A 479 -45.74 1.43 14.85
C LYS A 479 -45.16 2.39 15.90
N ASP A 480 -44.28 3.30 15.49
CA ASP A 480 -43.61 4.24 16.39
C ASP A 480 -44.59 5.26 17.00
N VAL A 481 -45.65 5.63 16.27
CA VAL A 481 -46.71 6.53 16.77
C VAL A 481 -47.63 5.82 17.76
N ILE A 482 -47.91 4.52 17.54
CA ILE A 482 -48.64 3.69 18.51
C ILE A 482 -47.84 3.62 19.81
N LYS A 483 -46.53 3.36 19.73
CA LYS A 483 -45.63 3.34 20.91
C LYS A 483 -45.59 4.67 21.66
N SER A 484 -45.38 5.79 20.94
CA SER A 484 -45.38 7.14 21.53
C SER A 484 -46.64 7.41 22.34
N LYS A 485 -47.81 7.07 21.79
CA LYS A 485 -49.10 7.29 22.45
C LYS A 485 -49.33 6.42 23.69
N ILE A 486 -48.80 5.20 23.69
CA ILE A 486 -48.86 4.31 24.86
C ILE A 486 -47.92 4.82 25.96
N ASP A 487 -46.69 5.19 25.59
CA ASP A 487 -45.70 5.79 26.49
C ASP A 487 -46.26 7.07 27.15
N PHE A 488 -46.89 7.94 26.35
CA PHE A 488 -47.56 9.15 26.84
C PHE A 488 -48.72 8.86 27.82
N LEU A 489 -49.52 7.81 27.59
CA LEU A 489 -50.60 7.45 28.52
C LEU A 489 -50.06 6.93 29.86
N VAL A 490 -49.11 5.99 29.80
CA VAL A 490 -48.63 5.26 30.97
C VAL A 490 -47.61 6.07 31.76
N ASN A 491 -46.58 6.59 31.09
CA ASN A 491 -45.43 7.23 31.75
C ASN A 491 -45.61 8.73 31.97
N TYR A 492 -46.40 9.43 31.12
CA TYR A 492 -46.61 10.88 31.27
C TYR A 492 -47.93 11.23 31.99
N LEU A 493 -49.03 10.52 31.71
CA LEU A 493 -50.32 10.75 32.38
C LEU A 493 -50.58 9.84 33.58
N GLY A 494 -49.78 8.78 33.78
CA GLY A 494 -49.90 7.85 34.91
C GLY A 494 -51.10 6.91 34.85
N TYR A 495 -51.75 6.77 33.69
CA TYR A 495 -52.92 5.89 33.54
C TYR A 495 -52.51 4.44 33.29
N PRO A 496 -53.24 3.44 33.84
CA PRO A 496 -52.96 2.04 33.57
C PRO A 496 -53.24 1.70 32.10
N LEU A 497 -52.43 0.80 31.54
CA LEU A 497 -52.53 0.39 30.12
C LEU A 497 -53.91 -0.17 29.75
N SER A 498 -54.61 -0.79 30.71
CA SER A 498 -55.98 -1.29 30.57
C SER A 498 -57.00 -0.22 30.16
N PHE A 499 -56.73 1.07 30.43
CA PHE A 499 -57.57 2.18 29.98
C PHE A 499 -57.78 2.21 28.45
N LEU A 500 -56.78 1.75 27.68
CA LEU A 500 -56.87 1.66 26.21
C LEU A 500 -57.95 0.70 25.72
N VAL A 501 -58.23 -0.37 26.50
CA VAL A 501 -59.27 -1.35 26.17
C VAL A 501 -60.65 -0.73 26.40
N SER A 502 -60.83 0.02 27.50
CA SER A 502 -62.07 0.74 27.79
C SER A 502 -62.31 1.98 26.91
N PHE A 503 -61.25 2.61 26.39
CA PHE A 503 -61.36 3.80 25.54
C PHE A 503 -60.42 3.76 24.32
N PRO A 504 -60.67 2.87 23.33
CA PRO A 504 -59.81 2.71 22.14
C PRO A 504 -59.66 3.98 21.30
N SER A 505 -60.68 4.84 21.35
CA SER A 505 -60.71 6.17 20.73
C SER A 505 -59.61 7.11 21.23
N TYR A 506 -58.94 6.81 22.35
CA TYR A 506 -57.72 7.51 22.79
C TYR A 506 -56.73 7.74 21.63
N PHE A 507 -56.48 6.70 20.82
CA PHE A 507 -55.52 6.78 19.70
C PHE A 507 -55.91 7.80 18.62
N ASN A 508 -57.18 8.22 18.54
CA ASN A 508 -57.65 9.23 17.59
C ASN A 508 -57.26 10.66 18.01
N TYR A 509 -56.94 10.91 19.29
CA TYR A 509 -56.55 12.23 19.80
C TYR A 509 -55.03 12.43 19.81
N THR A 510 -54.55 13.65 19.56
CA THR A 510 -53.10 13.96 19.62
C THR A 510 -52.62 14.08 21.07
N GLU A 511 -51.34 13.79 21.33
CA GLU A 511 -50.75 13.88 22.67
C GLU A 511 -50.82 15.32 23.21
N GLU A 512 -50.54 16.31 22.35
CA GLU A 512 -50.75 17.74 22.61
C GLU A 512 -52.19 18.08 23.02
N ARG A 513 -53.19 17.45 22.36
CA ARG A 513 -54.62 17.65 22.68
C ARG A 513 -54.91 17.27 24.12
N ILE A 514 -54.38 16.12 24.52
CA ILE A 514 -54.64 15.53 25.83
C ILE A 514 -53.88 16.31 26.91
N LYS A 515 -52.61 16.68 26.63
CA LYS A 515 -51.74 17.43 27.54
C LYS A 515 -52.35 18.76 27.99
N LEU A 516 -52.84 19.58 27.07
CA LEU A 516 -53.45 20.88 27.39
C LEU A 516 -54.71 20.73 28.26
N ARG A 517 -55.52 19.71 28.00
CA ARG A 517 -56.73 19.41 28.78
C ARG A 517 -56.41 18.95 30.20
N PHE A 518 -55.41 18.08 30.35
CA PHE A 518 -54.95 17.62 31.67
C PHE A 518 -54.30 18.73 32.50
N LEU A 519 -53.51 19.62 31.89
CA LEU A 519 -52.92 20.76 32.61
C LEU A 519 -53.99 21.71 33.14
N MET A 520 -55.01 22.04 32.33
CA MET A 520 -56.14 22.88 32.76
C MET A 520 -56.99 22.18 33.84
N TYR A 521 -57.26 20.87 33.69
CA TYR A 521 -57.98 20.09 34.69
C TYR A 521 -57.24 20.02 36.04
N ASN A 522 -55.92 19.78 36.01
CA ASN A 522 -55.11 19.77 37.22
C ASN A 522 -55.09 21.15 37.88
N TRP A 523 -54.88 22.23 37.13
CA TRP A 523 -54.91 23.59 37.69
C TRP A 523 -56.26 23.93 38.35
N LEU A 524 -57.38 23.64 37.67
CA LEU A 524 -58.72 23.85 38.23
C LEU A 524 -59.02 22.98 39.48
N LYS A 525 -58.38 21.80 39.57
CA LYS A 525 -58.44 20.93 40.74
C LYS A 525 -57.58 21.45 41.89
N ASP A 526 -56.38 21.95 41.60
CA ASP A 526 -55.44 22.49 42.59
C ASP A 526 -55.96 23.81 43.21
N GLU A 527 -56.69 24.63 42.44
CA GLU A 527 -57.41 25.82 42.91
C GLU A 527 -58.73 25.48 43.65
N GLY A 528 -59.12 24.20 43.73
CA GLY A 528 -60.30 23.74 44.48
C GLY A 528 -61.67 23.93 43.77
N TRP A 529 -61.69 24.29 42.48
CA TRP A 529 -62.93 24.53 41.72
C TRP A 529 -63.56 23.27 41.12
N ILE A 530 -62.90 22.11 41.28
CA ILE A 530 -63.38 20.80 40.80
C ILE A 530 -63.37 19.81 41.97
N GLU A 531 -64.56 19.45 42.47
CA GLU A 531 -64.71 18.23 43.28
C GLU A 531 -64.25 17.02 42.47
N ALA A 532 -63.61 16.05 43.12
CA ALA A 532 -62.73 15.05 42.50
C ALA A 532 -63.40 14.03 41.53
N SER A 533 -64.63 14.27 41.10
CA SER A 533 -65.43 13.40 40.24
C SER A 533 -66.20 14.17 39.15
N LEU A 534 -65.49 14.65 38.11
CA LEU A 534 -66.11 15.02 36.83
C LEU A 534 -65.09 14.92 35.68
N VAL A 535 -65.38 14.06 34.71
CA VAL A 535 -64.56 13.81 33.51
C VAL A 535 -65.19 14.48 32.31
N ILE A 536 -64.63 15.58 31.81
CA ILE A 536 -64.99 16.15 30.50
C ILE A 536 -63.73 16.55 29.73
N LEU A 537 -63.31 15.69 28.80
CA LEU A 537 -62.14 15.90 27.94
C LEU A 537 -62.56 16.27 26.51
N ASP A 538 -63.60 17.11 26.33
CA ASP A 538 -64.20 17.35 25.01
C ASP A 538 -63.82 18.67 24.31
N GLN A 539 -63.88 19.84 24.97
CA GLN A 539 -64.00 21.11 24.21
C GLN A 539 -62.71 21.88 23.87
N SER A 540 -61.66 21.92 24.70
CA SER A 540 -60.56 22.90 24.54
C SER A 540 -59.50 22.59 23.46
N LEU A 541 -59.90 22.29 22.21
CA LEU A 541 -58.98 22.36 21.06
C LEU A 541 -59.49 23.20 19.91
N ARG A 542 -58.79 24.32 19.76
CA ARG A 542 -58.32 24.91 18.51
C ARG A 542 -57.10 25.78 18.86
N LEU A 543 -56.26 26.01 17.86
CA LEU A 543 -55.06 26.89 17.88
C LEU A 543 -53.84 26.35 18.66
N VAL A 544 -52.59 26.49 18.22
CA VAL A 544 -51.95 26.54 16.89
C VAL A 544 -50.42 26.55 17.14
N THR A 545 -49.71 25.60 16.53
CA THR A 545 -48.46 25.72 15.72
C THR A 545 -47.44 26.83 16.04
N VAL A 546 -46.13 26.49 16.14
CA VAL A 546 -44.98 26.99 15.30
C VAL A 546 -43.55 26.71 15.86
N MET A 547 -42.73 26.00 15.05
CA MET A 547 -41.25 26.01 14.82
C MET A 547 -40.16 25.67 15.89
N ASN A 548 -39.46 24.54 15.64
CA ASN A 548 -38.03 24.36 15.20
C ASN A 548 -36.87 25.10 15.92
N HIS A 549 -35.83 24.42 16.46
CA HIS A 549 -34.67 23.75 15.79
C HIS A 549 -33.79 24.72 14.94
N LEU A 550 -32.44 24.69 14.91
CA LEU A 550 -31.35 23.85 15.47
C LEU A 550 -29.98 24.54 15.19
N GLN A 551 -28.91 24.32 15.99
CA GLN A 551 -27.51 24.08 15.53
C GLN A 551 -26.42 24.27 16.63
N LYS A 552 -25.51 23.28 16.77
CA LYS A 552 -24.11 23.44 17.21
C LYS A 552 -23.36 22.11 17.07
N LEU A 553 -22.28 22.06 16.27
CA LEU A 553 -21.17 21.08 16.35
C LEU A 553 -20.13 21.36 15.24
N ARG A 554 -18.96 21.94 15.57
CA ARG A 554 -17.72 21.94 14.72
C ARG A 554 -16.54 22.61 15.44
N THR A 555 -15.79 21.86 16.26
CA THR A 555 -14.52 22.38 16.87
C THR A 555 -13.48 21.32 17.21
N THR A 556 -13.56 20.10 16.65
CA THR A 556 -12.67 18.97 16.97
C THR A 556 -11.83 18.44 15.80
N TYR A 557 -11.94 19.02 14.61
CA TYR A 557 -11.28 18.50 13.39
C TYR A 557 -9.93 19.15 13.04
N ILE A 558 -9.61 20.31 13.62
CA ILE A 558 -8.42 21.11 13.24
C ILE A 558 -7.13 20.56 13.89
N LEU A 559 -7.18 20.24 15.20
CA LEU A 559 -6.01 19.80 15.97
C LEU A 559 -5.49 18.42 15.53
N ARG A 560 -6.38 17.52 15.09
CA ARG A 560 -6.01 16.17 14.60
C ARG A 560 -5.28 16.19 13.26
N TRP A 561 -5.45 17.24 12.46
CA TRP A 561 -4.79 17.41 11.16
C TRP A 561 -3.32 17.84 11.32
N VAL A 562 -3.01 18.72 12.29
CA VAL A 562 -1.63 19.20 12.54
C VAL A 562 -0.74 18.03 12.97
N ALA A 563 -1.22 17.17 13.86
CA ALA A 563 -0.51 15.95 14.26
C ALA A 563 -0.35 14.93 13.11
N SER A 564 -1.30 14.85 12.17
CA SER A 564 -1.23 13.90 11.04
C SER A 564 -0.15 14.31 10.01
N ASN A 565 0.01 15.62 9.75
CA ASN A 565 1.01 16.12 8.80
C ASN A 565 2.46 16.11 9.33
N CYS A 566 2.68 15.93 10.64
CA CYS A 566 4.02 15.62 11.16
C CYS A 566 4.49 14.20 10.80
N PHE A 567 3.58 13.27 10.49
CA PHE A 567 3.90 11.89 10.11
C PHE A 567 3.80 11.62 8.59
N GLN A 568 3.27 12.56 7.79
CA GLN A 568 3.03 12.34 6.34
C GLN A 568 4.10 12.89 5.40
N ASN A 569 5.19 13.50 5.91
CA ASN A 569 6.35 13.88 5.09
C ASN A 569 7.49 12.84 5.09
N HIS A 570 7.30 11.68 5.72
CA HIS A 570 8.11 10.49 5.42
C HIS A 570 7.24 9.38 4.84
N ILE A 571 7.44 9.16 3.53
CA ILE A 571 7.09 7.96 2.75
C ILE A 571 5.61 7.86 2.29
N ARG A 572 5.33 8.47 1.12
CA ARG A 572 4.91 7.73 -0.10
C ARG A 572 4.81 8.62 -1.36
N SER A 573 5.96 8.96 -1.93
CA SER A 573 6.18 8.68 -3.37
C SER A 573 6.77 7.27 -3.47
N SER A 574 6.55 6.57 -4.59
CA SER A 574 6.78 5.13 -4.69
C SER A 574 8.26 4.73 -4.73
N GLU A 575 8.56 3.62 -4.06
CA GLU A 575 9.86 2.96 -4.06
C GLU A 575 10.20 2.35 -5.44
N THR A 576 11.39 2.65 -5.95
CA THR A 576 12.26 1.63 -6.56
C THR A 576 13.46 1.40 -5.64
N LEU A 577 13.87 0.14 -5.51
CA LEU A 577 14.66 -0.36 -4.39
C LEU A 577 16.13 0.12 -4.40
N PHE A 578 16.53 0.87 -3.37
CA PHE A 578 17.93 0.94 -2.96
C PHE A 578 18.28 -0.32 -2.14
N ARG A 579 19.18 -1.17 -2.64
CA ARG A 579 19.88 -2.16 -1.81
C ARG A 579 21.14 -1.53 -1.22
N LEU A 580 21.11 -1.34 0.10
CA LEU A 580 22.22 -1.48 1.06
C LEU A 580 23.65 -1.19 0.57
N ILE A 581 24.20 -0.05 0.99
CA ILE A 581 25.64 0.10 1.25
C ILE A 581 25.83 0.73 2.63
N GLY A 582 26.70 0.10 3.43
CA GLY A 582 27.66 0.75 4.33
C GLY A 582 27.17 1.73 5.40
N SER A 583 27.29 1.32 6.67
CA SER A 583 27.25 2.22 7.82
C SER A 583 28.33 3.31 7.76
N PHE A 584 27.95 4.59 7.85
CA PHE A 584 28.88 5.68 8.17
C PHE A 584 28.95 5.89 9.69
N TYR A 585 30.11 5.59 10.27
CA TYR A 585 30.44 6.00 11.64
C TYR A 585 30.79 7.50 11.69
N PHE A 586 30.62 8.09 12.87
CA PHE A 586 30.88 9.51 13.15
C PHE A 586 32.32 9.92 12.82
N VAL A 587 32.47 11.01 12.05
CA VAL A 587 33.73 11.76 11.98
C VAL A 587 33.86 12.63 13.24
N GLN A 588 34.75 12.24 14.15
CA GLN A 588 35.33 13.16 15.13
C GLN A 588 36.64 13.72 14.57
N ASN A 589 36.81 15.04 14.63
CA ASN A 589 38.10 15.69 14.38
C ASN A 589 38.94 15.70 15.66
N PRO A 590 40.17 15.15 15.62
CA PRO A 590 41.26 15.76 16.37
C PRO A 590 42.55 15.92 15.54
N ARG A 591 42.94 17.19 15.37
CA ARG A 591 44.30 17.77 15.44
C ARG A 591 45.52 16.95 14.99
N LEU A 592 46.25 17.56 14.04
CA LEU A 592 47.69 17.45 13.75
C LEU A 592 48.57 16.84 14.85
N TYR A 593 49.38 15.81 14.50
CA TYR A 593 50.82 15.75 14.82
C TYR A 593 51.56 14.88 13.78
N ARG A 594 52.89 15.01 13.73
CA ARG A 594 53.79 14.61 12.63
C ARG A 594 54.75 13.49 13.05
N THR A 595 54.91 12.40 12.28
CA THR A 595 56.18 11.61 12.18
C THR A 595 56.18 10.58 11.03
N LYS A 596 57.36 10.03 10.70
CA LYS A 596 57.70 9.24 9.49
C LYS A 596 57.58 7.71 9.67
N LYS A 597 57.15 6.95 8.64
CA LYS A 597 57.94 5.96 7.82
C LYS A 597 57.05 4.87 7.13
N ILE A 598 57.22 4.72 5.79
CA ILE A 598 57.39 3.50 4.93
C ILE A 598 56.76 2.17 5.45
N VAL A 599 55.93 1.37 4.73
CA VAL A 599 56.14 0.63 3.45
C VAL A 599 54.80 0.34 2.69
N LYS A 600 54.89 0.11 1.38
CA LYS A 600 53.88 -0.37 0.39
C LYS A 600 53.32 -1.79 0.69
N PRO A 601 52.28 -2.32 -0.01
CA PRO A 601 51.76 -1.94 -1.35
C PRO A 601 50.21 -1.72 -1.38
N ASP A 602 49.47 -1.66 -2.50
CA ASP A 602 49.79 -1.81 -3.94
C ASP A 602 48.98 -0.80 -4.80
N ASN A 603 48.55 -1.15 -6.03
CA ASN A 603 47.89 -0.28 -7.02
C ASN A 603 46.35 -0.33 -6.99
N ASP A 604 45.73 0.84 -7.04
CA ASP A 604 44.67 1.16 -8.02
C ASP A 604 44.57 2.69 -8.17
N ALA A 605 44.97 3.21 -9.32
CA ALA A 605 45.16 4.65 -9.53
C ALA A 605 43.94 5.30 -10.17
N TYR A 606 43.09 5.94 -9.35
CA TYR A 606 42.15 6.96 -9.83
C TYR A 606 42.93 8.19 -10.29
N CYS A 607 43.13 8.33 -11.61
CA CYS A 607 43.64 9.56 -12.22
C CYS A 607 42.49 10.42 -12.76
N ASP A 608 42.12 11.44 -11.98
CA ASP A 608 41.11 12.43 -12.35
C ASP A 608 41.75 13.50 -13.26
N VAL A 609 41.52 13.42 -14.57
CA VAL A 609 42.07 14.40 -15.54
C VAL A 609 41.08 15.56 -15.70
N SER A 610 41.21 16.55 -14.82
CA SER A 610 40.56 17.84 -14.95
C SER A 610 41.06 18.58 -16.19
N SER A 611 40.14 18.97 -17.08
CA SER A 611 40.45 19.63 -18.36
C SER A 611 41.01 21.04 -18.17
N GLY A 612 42.33 21.22 -18.32
CA GLY A 612 42.96 22.55 -18.31
C GLY A 612 44.48 22.52 -18.40
N GLY A 613 45.03 22.51 -19.61
CA GLY A 613 46.48 22.66 -19.85
C GLY A 613 47.02 21.79 -20.99
N ASP A 614 47.62 22.47 -21.97
CA ASP A 614 48.52 21.99 -23.05
C ASP A 614 48.12 20.85 -24.02
N VAL A 615 48.45 21.12 -25.29
CA VAL A 615 48.43 20.16 -26.40
C VAL A 615 49.62 19.21 -26.28
N SER A 616 49.49 18.21 -25.40
CA SER A 616 50.43 17.09 -25.33
C SER A 616 50.28 16.16 -26.55
N LYS A 617 51.39 15.55 -26.99
CA LYS A 617 51.46 14.79 -28.25
C LYS A 617 50.68 13.47 -28.13
N VAL A 618 49.59 13.35 -28.89
CA VAL A 618 48.86 12.07 -29.08
C VAL A 618 49.85 10.97 -29.54
N PRO A 619 49.89 9.79 -28.89
CA PRO A 619 50.79 8.69 -29.26
C PRO A 619 50.61 8.23 -30.72
N ILE A 620 51.70 7.75 -31.34
CA ILE A 620 51.71 7.31 -32.74
C ILE A 620 50.72 6.15 -32.94
N ALA A 621 50.76 5.13 -32.08
CA ALA A 621 49.82 4.00 -32.12
C ALA A 621 48.34 4.43 -32.07
N THR A 622 48.00 5.47 -31.29
CA THR A 622 46.64 6.01 -31.25
C THR A 622 46.25 6.68 -32.56
N ARG A 623 47.18 7.39 -33.23
CA ARG A 623 46.92 8.00 -34.55
C ARG A 623 46.72 6.96 -35.65
N GLU A 624 47.54 5.91 -35.65
CA GLU A 624 47.38 4.77 -36.56
C GLU A 624 46.04 4.06 -36.34
N ALA A 625 45.66 3.82 -35.07
CA ALA A 625 44.36 3.25 -34.72
C ALA A 625 43.18 4.14 -35.16
N GLN A 626 43.30 5.46 -35.01
CA GLN A 626 42.31 6.43 -35.50
C GLN A 626 42.18 6.38 -37.03
N ALA A 627 43.30 6.32 -37.76
CA ALA A 627 43.30 6.23 -39.22
C ALA A 627 42.68 4.90 -39.72
N ALA A 628 43.05 3.77 -39.11
CA ALA A 628 42.49 2.47 -39.46
C ALA A 628 40.98 2.36 -39.14
N LEU A 629 40.53 2.94 -38.01
CA LEU A 629 39.10 3.01 -37.69
C LEU A 629 38.34 3.93 -38.65
N LEU A 630 38.93 5.05 -39.06
CA LEU A 630 38.35 5.93 -40.09
C LEU A 630 38.22 5.21 -41.45
N GLU A 631 39.25 4.49 -41.89
CA GLU A 631 39.23 3.69 -43.13
C GLU A 631 38.16 2.58 -43.06
N TYR A 632 38.05 1.88 -41.92
CA TYR A 632 36.99 0.90 -41.68
C TYR A 632 35.60 1.54 -41.77
N LEU A 633 35.31 2.56 -40.94
CA LEU A 633 33.99 3.18 -40.88
C LEU A 633 33.58 3.85 -42.20
N HIS A 634 34.49 4.56 -42.86
CA HIS A 634 34.18 5.28 -44.10
C HIS A 634 34.25 4.38 -45.33
N SER A 635 35.35 3.66 -45.55
CA SER A 635 35.60 2.94 -46.81
C SER A 635 35.07 1.50 -46.81
N THR A 636 35.03 0.82 -45.65
CA THR A 636 34.48 -0.55 -45.56
C THR A 636 32.99 -0.54 -45.21
N ARG A 637 32.58 0.37 -44.31
CA ARG A 637 31.21 0.43 -43.77
C ARG A 637 30.34 1.51 -44.39
N ASN A 638 30.90 2.39 -45.23
CA ASN A 638 30.19 3.43 -45.98
C ASN A 638 29.46 4.48 -45.11
N LEU A 639 29.99 4.79 -43.92
CA LEU A 639 29.51 5.91 -43.10
C LEU A 639 29.95 7.27 -43.66
N GLN A 640 29.18 8.32 -43.38
CA GLN A 640 29.54 9.69 -43.77
C GLN A 640 30.89 10.10 -43.17
N PHE A 641 31.76 10.70 -44.00
CA PHE A 641 33.14 11.04 -43.60
C PHE A 641 33.20 11.88 -42.31
N LEU A 642 32.32 12.89 -42.17
CA LEU A 642 32.28 13.78 -41.01
C LEU A 642 31.88 13.10 -39.69
N ASP A 643 31.26 11.92 -39.75
CA ASP A 643 30.87 11.13 -38.59
C ASP A 643 31.90 10.03 -38.32
N ALA A 644 32.41 9.35 -39.35
CA ALA A 644 33.54 8.44 -39.24
C ALA A 644 34.79 9.14 -38.67
N GLU A 645 35.08 10.38 -39.10
CA GLU A 645 36.14 11.23 -38.55
C GLU A 645 35.88 11.63 -37.10
N HIS A 646 34.63 11.89 -36.73
CA HIS A 646 34.27 12.26 -35.36
C HIS A 646 34.36 11.06 -34.41
N MET A 647 33.85 9.91 -34.84
CA MET A 647 33.90 8.63 -34.12
C MET A 647 35.33 8.21 -33.87
N SER A 648 36.17 8.15 -34.91
CA SER A 648 37.59 7.82 -34.76
C SER A 648 38.32 8.79 -33.83
N LYS A 649 38.14 10.11 -33.96
CA LYS A 649 38.85 11.09 -33.11
C LYS A 649 38.36 11.18 -31.66
N ASN A 650 37.15 10.72 -31.33
CA ASN A 650 36.52 10.91 -30.01
C ASN A 650 36.15 9.60 -29.29
N SER A 651 36.74 8.45 -29.64
CA SER A 651 36.52 7.16 -28.97
C SER A 651 37.79 6.53 -28.35
N PRO A 652 38.48 7.23 -27.42
CA PRO A 652 39.74 6.75 -26.83
C PRO A 652 39.65 5.37 -26.12
N TYR A 653 38.61 5.07 -25.34
CA TYR A 653 38.47 3.79 -24.64
C TYR A 653 38.24 2.64 -25.61
N PHE A 654 37.42 2.85 -26.65
CA PHE A 654 37.28 1.87 -27.73
C PHE A 654 38.61 1.60 -28.44
N LEU A 655 39.37 2.65 -28.79
CA LEU A 655 40.68 2.49 -29.44
C LEU A 655 41.68 1.75 -28.54
N GLU A 656 41.72 2.04 -27.24
CA GLU A 656 42.53 1.33 -26.25
C GLU A 656 42.14 -0.15 -26.15
N LYS A 657 40.83 -0.45 -26.12
CA LYS A 657 40.28 -1.82 -26.15
C LYS A 657 40.69 -2.59 -27.41
N ILE A 658 40.79 -1.94 -28.57
CA ILE A 658 41.29 -2.58 -29.81
C ILE A 658 42.80 -2.76 -29.79
N LEU A 659 43.57 -1.75 -29.36
CA LEU A 659 45.04 -1.85 -29.22
C LEU A 659 45.44 -3.02 -28.32
N ASN A 660 44.78 -3.17 -27.17
CA ASN A 660 45.00 -4.29 -26.24
C ASN A 660 44.67 -5.67 -26.83
N LYS A 661 43.79 -5.76 -27.84
CA LYS A 661 43.46 -7.02 -28.55
C LYS A 661 44.44 -7.39 -29.65
N VAL A 662 45.16 -6.42 -30.23
CA VAL A 662 46.03 -6.63 -31.40
C VAL A 662 47.47 -6.99 -30.99
N GLY A 663 47.87 -6.67 -29.76
CA GLY A 663 49.20 -6.99 -29.21
C GLY A 663 50.27 -5.97 -29.59
N ASN A 664 51.29 -5.82 -28.73
CA ASN A 664 52.31 -4.76 -28.84
C ASN A 664 53.55 -5.15 -29.67
N ASP A 665 53.52 -6.28 -30.38
CA ASP A 665 54.75 -6.98 -30.79
C ASP A 665 55.57 -6.33 -31.92
N ASN A 666 55.17 -5.17 -32.47
CA ASN A 666 56.02 -4.29 -33.29
C ASN A 666 55.36 -2.91 -33.56
N GLU A 667 55.88 -1.82 -33.00
CA GLU A 667 55.34 -0.46 -33.21
C GLU A 667 55.28 -0.05 -34.69
N GLU A 668 56.25 -0.46 -35.52
CA GLU A 668 56.28 -0.15 -36.97
C GLU A 668 55.18 -0.83 -37.80
N ASN A 669 54.40 -1.75 -37.22
CA ASN A 669 53.35 -2.50 -37.92
C ASN A 669 51.95 -2.40 -37.30
N ILE A 670 51.76 -1.62 -36.23
CA ILE A 670 50.48 -1.50 -35.52
C ILE A 670 49.34 -1.10 -36.48
N GLY A 671 49.52 -0.10 -37.33
CA GLY A 671 48.49 0.32 -38.30
C GLY A 671 48.04 -0.83 -39.22
N ARG A 672 48.99 -1.58 -39.80
CA ARG A 672 48.68 -2.76 -40.63
C ARG A 672 48.00 -3.88 -39.84
N ALA A 673 48.38 -4.08 -38.58
CA ALA A 673 47.77 -5.10 -37.72
C ALA A 673 46.32 -4.74 -37.36
N ILE A 674 46.02 -3.46 -37.06
CA ILE A 674 44.67 -2.97 -36.78
C ILE A 674 43.80 -3.00 -38.05
N THR A 675 44.29 -2.56 -39.20
CA THR A 675 43.56 -2.69 -40.48
C THR A 675 43.28 -4.15 -40.81
N ARG A 676 44.21 -5.08 -40.52
CA ARG A 676 43.96 -6.52 -40.65
C ARG A 676 42.93 -7.02 -39.63
N PHE A 677 42.95 -6.53 -38.39
CA PHE A 677 41.96 -6.88 -37.38
C PHE A 677 40.55 -6.53 -37.85
N PHE A 678 40.29 -5.26 -38.21
CA PHE A 678 38.97 -4.79 -38.67
C PHE A 678 38.46 -5.49 -39.95
N ARG A 679 39.36 -6.00 -40.81
CA ARG A 679 38.98 -6.78 -42.02
C ARG A 679 38.41 -8.16 -41.72
N TYR A 680 38.75 -8.77 -40.58
CA TYR A 680 38.35 -10.13 -40.23
C TYR A 680 37.54 -10.24 -38.93
N HIS A 681 37.49 -9.16 -38.13
CA HIS A 681 36.75 -9.06 -36.88
C HIS A 681 35.83 -7.84 -36.95
N PRO A 682 34.53 -8.00 -37.25
CA PRO A 682 33.58 -6.90 -37.16
C PRO A 682 33.52 -6.41 -35.72
N VAL A 683 33.39 -5.10 -35.56
CA VAL A 683 33.27 -4.46 -34.25
C VAL A 683 31.86 -3.90 -34.06
N ASN A 684 31.42 -3.81 -32.81
CA ASN A 684 30.19 -3.12 -32.47
C ASN A 684 30.37 -1.61 -32.66
N GLU A 685 29.89 -1.07 -33.78
CA GLU A 685 30.02 0.32 -34.20
C GLU A 685 29.29 1.30 -33.26
N PHE A 686 28.33 0.80 -32.48
CA PHE A 686 27.63 1.60 -31.46
C PHE A 686 28.55 1.98 -30.29
N GLU A 687 29.58 1.19 -29.97
CA GLU A 687 30.57 1.53 -28.93
C GLU A 687 31.33 2.84 -29.25
N PRO A 688 32.10 2.96 -30.37
CA PRO A 688 32.79 4.20 -30.70
C PRO A 688 31.81 5.32 -31.08
N PHE A 689 30.60 5.00 -31.54
CA PHE A 689 29.55 6.01 -31.77
C PHE A 689 29.15 6.70 -30.48
N PHE A 690 28.61 5.97 -29.50
CA PHE A 690 28.14 6.55 -28.23
C PHE A 690 29.26 7.20 -27.43
N GLU A 691 30.46 6.64 -27.47
CA GLU A 691 31.62 7.25 -26.84
C GLU A 691 31.94 8.62 -27.46
N SER A 692 31.91 8.73 -28.80
CA SER A 692 32.10 10.01 -29.48
C SER A 692 31.03 11.04 -29.13
N LEU A 693 29.81 10.60 -28.82
CA LEU A 693 28.72 11.46 -28.32
C LEU A 693 28.87 11.90 -26.87
N GLY A 694 29.99 11.55 -26.21
CA GLY A 694 30.37 12.01 -24.87
C GLY A 694 29.91 11.10 -23.73
N LEU A 695 29.43 9.89 -24.01
CA LEU A 695 29.05 8.90 -23.00
C LEU A 695 30.27 8.05 -22.60
N LYS A 696 30.42 7.74 -21.32
CA LYS A 696 31.44 6.78 -20.85
C LYS A 696 30.99 5.32 -21.08
N PRO A 697 31.90 4.33 -21.15
CA PRO A 697 31.53 2.92 -21.33
C PRO A 697 30.51 2.38 -20.30
N CYS A 698 30.60 2.81 -19.04
CA CYS A 698 29.60 2.48 -18.01
C CYS A 698 28.21 3.12 -18.26
N GLU A 699 28.13 4.19 -19.05
CA GLU A 699 26.90 4.90 -19.37
C GLU A 699 26.23 4.40 -20.66
N TYR A 700 26.99 3.86 -21.61
CA TYR A 700 26.42 3.33 -22.88
C TYR A 700 26.35 1.81 -22.96
N SER A 701 27.08 1.04 -22.14
CA SER A 701 27.09 -0.44 -22.20
C SER A 701 25.71 -1.10 -22.07
N HIS A 702 24.78 -0.49 -21.34
CA HIS A 702 23.39 -0.95 -21.22
C HIS A 702 22.43 -0.37 -22.28
N LEU A 703 22.92 0.55 -23.10
CA LEU A 703 22.22 1.22 -24.20
C LEU A 703 22.59 0.67 -25.58
N LEU A 704 23.64 -0.16 -25.68
CA LEU A 704 24.00 -0.88 -26.90
C LEU A 704 22.81 -1.72 -27.40
N PRO A 705 22.47 -1.69 -28.69
CA PRO A 705 21.50 -2.63 -29.27
C PRO A 705 21.96 -4.07 -29.06
N ARG A 706 21.01 -5.00 -28.98
CA ARG A 706 21.27 -6.43 -28.71
C ARG A 706 21.29 -7.29 -29.96
N ASP A 707 20.72 -6.73 -31.02
CA ASP A 707 20.41 -7.33 -32.30
C ASP A 707 21.10 -6.59 -33.47
N LEU A 708 21.70 -5.41 -33.21
CA LEU A 708 22.45 -4.62 -34.17
C LEU A 708 23.87 -4.34 -33.63
N ILE A 709 24.88 -4.56 -34.48
CA ILE A 709 26.28 -4.19 -34.21
C ILE A 709 26.83 -3.17 -35.20
N PHE A 710 26.06 -2.86 -36.25
CA PHE A 710 26.44 -1.92 -37.30
C PHE A 710 25.51 -0.70 -37.29
N LEU A 711 26.10 0.49 -37.39
CA LEU A 711 25.37 1.74 -37.23
C LEU A 711 24.45 2.03 -38.43
N ASN A 712 24.86 1.57 -39.62
CA ASN A 712 24.07 1.63 -40.86
C ASN A 712 22.89 0.63 -40.89
N ASP A 713 22.75 -0.26 -39.91
CA ASP A 713 21.56 -1.12 -39.79
C ASP A 713 20.44 -0.42 -38.97
N ASP A 714 20.70 0.78 -38.40
CA ASP A 714 19.72 1.62 -37.67
C ASP A 714 19.55 2.99 -38.37
N ASP A 715 18.84 2.98 -39.51
CA ASP A 715 18.57 4.18 -40.33
C ASP A 715 17.90 5.32 -39.52
N LEU A 716 17.03 4.97 -38.58
CA LEU A 716 16.29 5.96 -37.77
C LEU A 716 17.21 6.64 -36.75
N LEU A 717 18.14 5.89 -36.13
CA LEU A 717 19.15 6.46 -35.24
C LEU A 717 19.98 7.51 -35.96
N LEU A 718 20.52 7.17 -37.14
CA LEU A 718 21.36 8.05 -37.92
C LEU A 718 20.61 9.29 -38.40
N GLU A 719 19.41 9.15 -38.98
CA GLU A 719 18.58 10.29 -39.40
C GLU A 719 18.31 11.25 -38.22
N ASN A 720 17.84 10.73 -37.08
CA ASN A 720 17.51 11.57 -35.92
C ASN A 720 18.76 12.22 -35.30
N TYR A 721 19.90 11.51 -35.29
CA TYR A 721 21.20 12.08 -34.93
C TYR A 721 21.59 13.24 -35.87
N HIS A 722 21.48 13.06 -37.19
CA HIS A 722 21.74 14.12 -38.17
C HIS A 722 20.78 15.30 -38.01
N VAL A 723 19.50 15.08 -37.70
CA VAL A 723 18.54 16.16 -37.41
C VAL A 723 19.00 17.00 -36.21
N LEU A 724 19.48 16.38 -35.13
CA LEU A 724 20.02 17.11 -33.97
C LEU A 724 21.32 17.86 -34.30
N CYS A 725 22.24 17.25 -35.05
CA CYS A 725 23.45 17.95 -35.52
C CYS A 725 23.11 19.17 -36.38
N ASN A 726 22.20 19.02 -37.35
CA ASN A 726 21.76 20.08 -38.25
C ASN A 726 20.96 21.19 -37.54
N TYR A 727 20.30 20.87 -36.42
CA TYR A 727 19.68 21.86 -35.54
C TYR A 727 20.69 22.59 -34.62
N GLY A 728 21.97 22.21 -34.68
CA GLY A 728 23.05 22.85 -33.94
C GLY A 728 23.22 22.34 -32.50
N PHE A 729 22.76 21.12 -32.17
CA PHE A 729 23.17 20.47 -30.92
C PHE A 729 24.64 20.05 -31.04
N ALA A 730 25.45 20.36 -30.02
CA ALA A 730 26.84 19.89 -29.96
C ALA A 730 26.85 18.35 -29.83
N ARG A 731 27.63 17.65 -30.65
CA ARG A 731 27.68 16.16 -30.68
C ARG A 731 27.87 15.54 -29.29
N LYS A 732 28.75 16.10 -28.46
CA LYS A 732 28.99 15.70 -27.04
C LYS A 732 27.82 15.93 -26.06
N LYS A 733 26.72 16.54 -26.50
CA LYS A 733 25.45 16.68 -25.76
C LYS A 733 24.34 15.78 -26.31
N ILE A 734 24.50 15.25 -27.53
CA ILE A 734 23.53 14.33 -28.13
C ILE A 734 23.53 12.99 -27.39
N GLY A 735 24.67 12.56 -26.83
CA GLY A 735 24.74 11.36 -25.98
C GLY A 735 23.82 11.43 -24.75
N MET A 736 23.71 12.60 -24.11
CA MET A 736 22.75 12.80 -23.01
C MET A 736 21.29 12.73 -23.48
N ILE A 737 20.99 13.24 -24.68
CA ILE A 737 19.65 13.11 -25.29
C ILE A 737 19.33 11.62 -25.54
N TYR A 738 20.29 10.86 -26.05
CA TYR A 738 20.15 9.41 -26.27
C TYR A 738 19.92 8.63 -24.96
N LYS A 739 20.69 8.97 -23.91
CA LYS A 739 20.62 8.35 -22.59
C LYS A 739 19.31 8.61 -21.85
N GLU A 740 18.74 9.81 -21.97
CA GLU A 740 17.51 10.18 -21.22
C GLU A 740 16.22 10.05 -22.03
N ALA A 741 16.29 10.00 -23.36
CA ALA A 741 15.16 9.96 -24.28
C ALA A 741 15.51 9.15 -25.55
N THR A 742 15.89 7.88 -25.38
CA THR A 742 16.28 6.97 -26.47
C THR A 742 15.20 6.84 -27.56
N GLU A 743 13.92 6.99 -27.19
CA GLU A 743 12.78 6.95 -28.10
C GLU A 743 12.84 8.01 -29.20
N VAL A 744 13.52 9.14 -28.94
CA VAL A 744 13.71 10.25 -29.90
C VAL A 744 14.46 9.80 -31.16
N PHE A 745 15.32 8.80 -31.02
CA PHE A 745 16.13 8.27 -32.12
C PHE A 745 15.43 7.15 -32.88
N ARG A 746 14.25 6.72 -32.43
CA ARG A 746 13.38 5.74 -33.09
C ARG A 746 12.18 6.39 -33.77
N TYR A 747 12.23 7.69 -34.02
CA TYR A 747 11.18 8.42 -34.71
C TYR A 747 11.31 8.30 -36.22
N ASP A 748 10.18 8.14 -36.88
CA ASP A 748 10.07 8.18 -38.34
C ASP A 748 10.64 9.49 -38.92
N PHE A 749 11.14 9.39 -40.15
CA PHE A 749 11.77 10.50 -40.88
C PHE A 749 10.97 11.81 -40.79
N GLY A 750 11.67 12.89 -40.40
CA GLY A 750 11.10 14.23 -40.28
C GLY A 750 10.32 14.52 -38.98
N VAL A 751 9.85 13.52 -38.22
CA VAL A 751 9.05 13.74 -37.00
C VAL A 751 9.81 14.59 -35.96
N LEU A 752 11.08 14.27 -35.70
CA LEU A 752 11.92 15.03 -34.78
C LEU A 752 12.10 16.50 -35.23
N ARG A 753 12.30 16.72 -36.53
CA ARG A 753 12.40 18.07 -37.12
C ARG A 753 11.11 18.86 -36.91
N SER A 754 9.95 18.23 -37.13
CA SER A 754 8.64 18.87 -36.88
C SER A 754 8.42 19.21 -35.40
N LYS A 755 8.87 18.36 -34.47
CA LYS A 755 8.80 18.66 -33.01
C LYS A 755 9.68 19.84 -32.62
N LEU A 756 10.91 19.91 -33.12
CA LEU A 756 11.80 21.05 -32.89
C LEU A 756 11.19 22.37 -33.42
N GLN A 757 10.64 22.34 -34.64
CA GLN A 757 9.92 23.48 -35.23
C GLN A 757 8.64 23.85 -34.47
N ALA A 758 7.98 22.91 -33.78
CA ALA A 758 6.82 23.21 -32.96
C ALA A 758 7.17 24.10 -31.75
N PHE A 759 8.35 23.92 -31.15
CA PHE A 759 8.84 24.80 -30.10
C PHE A 759 9.16 26.21 -30.61
N GLU A 760 9.71 26.34 -31.83
CA GLU A 760 9.95 27.65 -32.46
C GLU A 760 8.64 28.40 -32.74
N LYS A 761 7.58 27.69 -33.16
CA LYS A 761 6.24 28.26 -33.35
C LYS A 761 5.59 28.80 -32.06
N LEU A 762 6.08 28.41 -30.89
CA LEU A 762 5.67 29.01 -29.60
C LEU A 762 6.37 30.37 -29.32
N GLY A 763 7.27 30.82 -30.20
CA GLY A 763 8.08 32.03 -30.03
C GLY A 763 9.39 31.80 -29.27
N LEU A 764 9.86 30.55 -29.18
CA LEU A 764 11.13 30.21 -28.53
C LEU A 764 12.29 30.30 -29.53
N SER A 765 13.40 30.92 -29.14
CA SER A 765 14.60 30.96 -29.99
C SER A 765 15.29 29.59 -30.05
N GLN A 766 15.93 29.27 -31.18
CA GLN A 766 16.67 28.02 -31.38
C GLN A 766 17.77 27.78 -30.31
N LEU A 767 18.36 28.86 -29.76
CA LEU A 767 19.29 28.81 -28.64
C LEU A 767 18.61 28.34 -27.34
N PHE A 768 17.41 28.85 -27.05
CA PHE A 768 16.63 28.45 -25.88
C PHE A 768 16.11 27.02 -26.02
N VAL A 769 15.57 26.64 -27.19
CA VAL A 769 15.10 25.27 -27.48
C VAL A 769 16.22 24.25 -27.27
N ARG A 770 17.45 24.52 -27.76
CA ARG A 770 18.62 23.66 -27.50
C ARG A 770 18.95 23.54 -26.01
N LYS A 771 18.99 24.65 -25.26
CA LYS A 771 19.26 24.63 -23.80
C LYS A 771 18.20 23.83 -23.04
N VAL A 772 16.92 24.00 -23.37
CA VAL A 772 15.79 23.31 -22.73
C VAL A 772 15.83 21.81 -23.02
N ILE A 773 16.06 21.40 -24.28
CA ILE A 773 16.09 20.00 -24.66
C ILE A 773 17.30 19.26 -24.08
N VAL A 774 18.49 19.88 -24.03
CA VAL A 774 19.66 19.24 -23.37
C VAL A 774 19.44 19.02 -21.87
N ARG A 775 18.63 19.86 -21.20
CA ARG A 775 18.30 19.73 -19.77
C ARG A 775 17.10 18.82 -19.49
N ASN A 776 16.22 18.60 -20.48
CA ASN A 776 15.08 17.69 -20.35
C ASN A 776 14.74 17.06 -21.71
N PRO A 777 15.54 16.08 -22.18
CA PRO A 777 15.38 15.45 -23.50
C PRO A 777 13.99 14.84 -23.73
N LYS A 778 13.32 14.45 -22.65
CA LYS A 778 11.95 13.90 -22.66
C LYS A 778 10.89 14.87 -23.19
N PHE A 779 11.20 16.16 -23.35
CA PHE A 779 10.32 17.09 -24.09
C PHE A 779 10.18 16.77 -25.59
N LEU A 780 11.09 15.98 -26.15
CA LEU A 780 10.93 15.44 -27.49
C LEU A 780 10.09 14.15 -27.50
N VAL A 781 9.81 13.54 -26.34
CA VAL A 781 9.05 12.28 -26.18
C VAL A 781 7.55 12.56 -26.04
N GLY A 782 6.74 12.00 -26.94
CA GLY A 782 5.30 12.27 -26.99
C GLY A 782 4.94 13.65 -27.57
N ASP A 783 3.73 14.13 -27.27
CA ASP A 783 3.24 15.44 -27.70
C ASP A 783 3.82 16.60 -26.86
N VAL A 784 3.76 17.82 -27.38
CA VAL A 784 4.24 19.02 -26.66
C VAL A 784 3.50 19.15 -25.33
N ASN A 785 4.26 19.21 -24.25
CA ASN A 785 3.74 19.22 -22.89
C ASN A 785 2.75 20.38 -22.66
N LEU A 786 1.48 20.06 -22.40
CA LEU A 786 0.40 21.05 -22.29
C LEU A 786 0.58 21.98 -21.09
N GLU A 787 1.13 21.48 -19.98
CA GLU A 787 1.44 22.29 -18.81
C GLU A 787 2.59 23.27 -19.08
N PHE A 788 3.61 22.88 -19.85
CA PHE A 788 4.67 23.78 -20.33
C PHE A 788 4.09 24.91 -21.18
N ILE A 789 3.26 24.60 -22.18
CA ILE A 789 2.58 25.62 -23.00
C ILE A 789 1.80 26.60 -22.12
N LYS A 790 1.00 26.10 -21.17
CA LYS A 790 0.20 26.95 -20.27
C LYS A 790 1.04 27.81 -19.32
N VAL A 791 2.20 27.34 -18.86
CA VAL A 791 3.15 28.17 -18.10
C VAL A 791 3.67 29.30 -18.99
N LEU A 792 4.04 29.02 -20.25
CA LEU A 792 4.47 30.04 -21.20
C LEU A 792 3.36 31.05 -21.50
N GLU A 793 2.12 30.60 -21.72
CA GLU A 793 0.95 31.47 -21.95
C GLU A 793 0.70 32.44 -20.78
N ILE A 794 0.74 31.94 -19.54
CA ILE A 794 0.54 32.77 -18.34
C ILE A 794 1.69 33.76 -18.13
N LEU A 795 2.95 33.35 -18.33
CA LEU A 795 4.09 34.26 -18.22
C LEU A 795 4.04 35.34 -19.33
N LYS A 796 3.55 34.97 -20.52
CA LYS A 796 3.34 35.89 -21.63
C LYS A 796 2.18 36.87 -21.39
N SER A 797 1.06 36.46 -20.76
CA SER A 797 -0.01 37.41 -20.37
C SER A 797 0.50 38.43 -19.34
N MET A 798 1.41 38.01 -18.46
CA MET A 798 2.11 38.88 -17.51
C MET A 798 3.22 39.75 -18.14
N GLY A 799 3.51 39.65 -19.44
CA GLY A 799 4.61 40.39 -20.06
C GLY A 799 5.99 40.00 -19.53
N ILE A 800 6.18 38.72 -19.20
CA ILE A 800 7.49 38.11 -18.91
C ILE A 800 7.93 37.37 -20.18
N GLU A 801 9.01 37.83 -20.81
CA GLU A 801 9.55 37.19 -22.01
C GLU A 801 10.21 35.84 -21.70
N PHE A 802 10.26 34.95 -22.68
CA PHE A 802 10.86 33.61 -22.51
C PHE A 802 12.39 33.64 -22.35
N SER A 803 13.04 34.71 -22.84
CA SER A 803 14.45 35.05 -22.58
C SER A 803 14.75 35.11 -21.08
N TRP A 804 13.89 35.77 -20.30
CA TRP A 804 14.02 35.95 -18.84
C TRP A 804 14.08 34.61 -18.09
N ILE A 805 13.30 33.60 -18.52
CA ILE A 805 13.35 32.23 -17.95
C ILE A 805 14.75 31.62 -18.17
N GLY A 806 15.34 31.86 -19.35
CA GLY A 806 16.69 31.39 -19.66
C GLY A 806 17.76 31.99 -18.77
N GLU A 807 17.67 33.29 -18.50
CA GLU A 807 18.60 34.07 -17.67
C GLU A 807 18.55 33.68 -16.19
N HIS A 808 17.34 33.46 -15.65
CA HIS A 808 17.13 33.18 -14.22
C HIS A 808 17.14 31.68 -13.90
N SER A 809 17.39 30.82 -14.90
CA SER A 809 17.56 29.38 -14.73
C SER A 809 19.03 28.98 -14.53
N THR A 810 19.35 28.38 -13.39
CA THR A 810 20.70 27.83 -13.17
C THR A 810 20.98 26.64 -14.09
N GLU A 811 22.25 26.41 -14.44
CA GLU A 811 22.64 25.31 -15.35
C GLU A 811 22.36 23.91 -14.79
N GLN A 812 22.13 23.79 -13.48
CA GLN A 812 21.91 22.53 -12.76
C GLN A 812 20.44 22.26 -12.40
N SER A 813 19.52 23.20 -12.67
CA SER A 813 18.11 23.06 -12.27
C SER A 813 17.23 22.33 -13.30
N THR A 814 16.54 21.27 -12.85
CA THR A 814 15.46 20.58 -13.58
C THR A 814 14.09 21.13 -13.18
N PHE A 815 13.19 21.36 -14.15
CA PHE A 815 11.88 22.00 -13.90
C PHE A 815 10.69 21.05 -14.08
N ASN A 816 9.72 21.15 -13.16
CA ASN A 816 8.43 20.47 -13.22
C ASN A 816 7.32 21.47 -13.58
N TRP A 817 7.01 21.55 -14.87
CA TRP A 817 6.06 22.51 -15.43
C TRP A 817 4.64 22.33 -14.93
N ARG A 818 4.25 21.11 -14.52
CA ARG A 818 2.94 20.84 -13.93
C ARG A 818 2.78 21.50 -12.56
N THR A 819 3.83 21.54 -11.75
CA THR A 819 3.76 22.19 -10.42
C THR A 819 3.85 23.71 -10.56
N MET A 820 4.66 24.22 -11.49
CA MET A 820 4.68 25.65 -11.85
C MET A 820 3.32 26.12 -12.36
N PHE A 821 2.68 25.39 -13.28
CA PHE A 821 1.32 25.66 -13.75
C PHE A 821 0.30 25.63 -12.60
N SER A 822 0.44 24.66 -11.69
CA SER A 822 -0.44 24.53 -10.52
C SER A 822 -0.30 25.72 -9.58
N PHE A 823 0.92 26.21 -9.35
CA PHE A 823 1.19 27.41 -8.55
C PHE A 823 0.57 28.66 -9.19
N LEU A 824 0.88 28.94 -10.46
CA LEU A 824 0.36 30.10 -11.18
C LEU A 824 -1.19 30.10 -11.24
N SER A 825 -1.79 28.94 -11.56
CA SER A 825 -3.24 28.75 -11.58
C SER A 825 -3.90 28.92 -10.21
N PHE A 826 -3.21 28.52 -9.14
CA PHE A 826 -3.70 28.63 -7.77
C PHE A 826 -3.70 30.09 -7.31
N CYS A 827 -2.63 30.85 -7.59
CA CYS A 827 -2.58 32.28 -7.29
C CYS A 827 -3.71 33.06 -7.99
N SER A 828 -3.95 32.78 -9.28
CA SER A 828 -5.07 33.35 -10.04
C SER A 828 -6.44 33.02 -9.40
N LYS A 829 -6.69 31.76 -9.04
CA LYS A 829 -7.96 31.31 -8.45
C LYS A 829 -8.30 31.91 -7.08
N ILE A 830 -7.31 32.39 -6.34
CA ILE A 830 -7.51 32.99 -5.00
C ILE A 830 -7.52 34.54 -5.09
N GLY A 831 -7.53 35.09 -6.30
CA GLY A 831 -7.75 36.53 -6.53
C GLY A 831 -6.50 37.40 -6.46
N CYS A 832 -5.30 36.81 -6.55
CA CYS A 832 -4.09 37.59 -6.83
C CYS A 832 -4.20 38.16 -8.25
N SER A 833 -3.99 39.47 -8.43
CA SER A 833 -3.99 40.05 -9.78
C SER A 833 -2.76 39.61 -10.57
N GLU A 834 -2.87 39.57 -11.90
CA GLU A 834 -1.73 39.26 -12.77
C GLU A 834 -0.59 40.26 -12.55
N GLU A 835 -0.90 41.53 -12.26
CA GLU A 835 0.07 42.57 -11.91
C GLU A 835 0.84 42.25 -10.62
N GLN A 836 0.14 41.84 -9.56
CA GLN A 836 0.78 41.45 -8.30
C GLN A 836 1.69 40.22 -8.49
N LEU A 837 1.23 39.23 -9.25
CA LEU A 837 1.99 38.01 -9.53
C LEU A 837 3.20 38.28 -10.44
N ARG A 838 3.09 39.22 -11.38
CA ARG A 838 4.19 39.72 -12.20
C ARG A 838 5.28 40.39 -11.37
N ILE A 839 4.90 41.33 -10.49
CA ILE A 839 5.83 42.03 -9.58
C ILE A 839 6.54 40.99 -8.70
N LEU A 840 5.77 40.05 -8.14
CA LEU A 840 6.27 38.97 -7.30
C LEU A 840 7.33 38.11 -7.99
N ILE A 841 7.03 37.59 -9.18
CA ILE A 841 7.93 36.68 -9.92
C ILE A 841 9.19 37.42 -10.40
N ARG A 842 9.10 38.71 -10.74
CA ARG A 842 10.26 39.53 -11.10
C ARG A 842 11.15 39.90 -9.91
N GLN A 843 10.58 40.09 -8.72
CA GLN A 843 11.34 40.40 -7.50
C GLN A 843 11.97 39.16 -6.85
N HIS A 844 11.28 38.02 -6.90
CA HIS A 844 11.69 36.76 -6.28
C HIS A 844 11.48 35.57 -7.23
N PRO A 845 12.36 35.37 -8.23
CA PRO A 845 12.27 34.27 -9.19
C PRO A 845 12.27 32.88 -8.53
N GLU A 846 12.88 32.77 -7.34
CA GLU A 846 12.93 31.55 -6.54
C GLU A 846 11.53 31.01 -6.20
N ILE A 847 10.52 31.89 -6.08
CA ILE A 847 9.14 31.48 -5.80
C ILE A 847 8.58 30.56 -6.89
N LEU A 848 9.01 30.76 -8.14
CA LEU A 848 8.59 29.95 -9.30
C LEU A 848 9.57 28.80 -9.59
N PHE A 849 10.88 29.01 -9.40
CA PHE A 849 11.92 28.04 -9.78
C PHE A 849 12.36 27.09 -8.64
N GLU A 850 12.32 27.51 -7.37
CA GLU A 850 12.68 26.65 -6.23
C GLU A 850 11.62 25.56 -6.02
N ASP A 851 12.03 24.29 -6.15
CA ASP A 851 11.13 23.12 -6.21
C ASP A 851 9.95 23.30 -7.19
N SER A 852 10.19 24.02 -8.30
CA SER A 852 9.21 24.27 -9.36
C SER A 852 7.85 24.78 -8.84
N GLY A 853 7.87 25.67 -7.84
CA GLY A 853 6.69 26.30 -7.23
C GLY A 853 5.99 25.49 -6.13
N ASN A 854 6.39 24.24 -5.85
CA ASN A 854 5.83 23.43 -4.77
C ASN A 854 6.09 24.02 -3.39
N MET A 855 7.27 24.61 -3.18
CA MET A 855 7.64 25.24 -1.91
C MET A 855 6.75 26.45 -1.62
N ALA A 856 6.50 27.28 -2.64
CA ALA A 856 5.59 28.41 -2.56
C ALA A 856 4.14 27.98 -2.28
N LEU A 857 3.61 27.00 -3.03
CA LEU A 857 2.29 26.41 -2.76
C LEU A 857 2.16 25.91 -1.31
N SER A 858 3.20 25.26 -0.80
CA SER A 858 3.22 24.71 0.55
C SER A 858 3.22 25.80 1.64
N LEU A 859 3.95 26.90 1.42
CA LEU A 859 3.95 28.06 2.31
C LEU A 859 2.59 28.78 2.30
N VAL A 860 2.01 29.05 1.12
CA VAL A 860 0.69 29.70 1.00
C VAL A 860 -0.38 28.82 1.67
N GLY A 861 -0.40 27.52 1.38
CA GLY A 861 -1.34 26.58 2.01
C GLY A 861 -1.18 26.46 3.53
N PHE A 862 0.02 26.66 4.06
CA PHE A 862 0.28 26.72 5.51
C PHE A 862 -0.32 28.00 6.11
N LEU A 863 -0.04 29.16 5.53
CA LEU A 863 -0.53 30.46 6.01
C LEU A 863 -2.06 30.59 5.94
N LEU A 864 -2.67 30.22 4.80
CA LEU A 864 -4.14 30.18 4.62
C LEU A 864 -4.82 29.35 5.72
N LYS A 865 -4.18 28.27 6.20
CA LYS A 865 -4.74 27.41 7.25
C LYS A 865 -4.81 28.08 8.62
N PHE A 866 -3.91 29.01 8.92
CA PHE A 866 -3.94 29.82 10.14
C PHE A 866 -4.87 31.05 10.01
N GLY A 867 -5.59 31.17 8.90
CA GLY A 867 -6.57 32.23 8.67
C GLY A 867 -5.98 33.51 8.09
N THR A 868 -4.72 33.49 7.63
CA THR A 868 -4.15 34.58 6.83
C THR A 868 -4.85 34.64 5.48
N SER A 869 -5.27 35.83 5.05
CA SER A 869 -5.88 36.07 3.74
C SER A 869 -4.83 36.08 2.62
N MET A 870 -5.25 35.85 1.37
CA MET A 870 -4.34 35.90 0.22
C MET A 870 -3.70 37.28 0.03
N ASN A 871 -4.43 38.36 0.33
CA ASN A 871 -3.89 39.72 0.25
C ASN A 871 -2.77 39.95 1.27
N GLU A 872 -2.94 39.51 2.51
CA GLU A 872 -1.88 39.54 3.54
C GLU A 872 -0.67 38.69 3.11
N ILE A 873 -0.89 37.54 2.46
CA ILE A 873 0.18 36.67 1.95
C ILE A 873 0.94 37.35 0.79
N CYS A 874 0.23 37.98 -0.16
CA CYS A 874 0.86 38.72 -1.26
C CYS A 874 1.67 39.92 -0.74
N LEU A 875 1.15 40.67 0.24
CA LEU A 875 1.88 41.76 0.89
C LEU A 875 3.12 41.27 1.65
N MET A 876 3.02 40.13 2.34
CA MET A 876 4.17 39.47 2.98
C MET A 876 5.27 39.11 1.96
N PHE A 877 4.90 38.60 0.78
CA PHE A 877 5.86 38.28 -0.26
C PHE A 877 6.43 39.50 -1.00
N GLN A 878 5.72 40.63 -1.08
CA GLN A 878 6.31 41.89 -1.55
C GLN A 878 7.37 42.45 -0.58
N GLN A 879 7.34 42.00 0.67
CA GLN A 879 8.30 42.34 1.72
C GLN A 879 9.19 41.13 2.07
N PHE A 880 9.37 40.18 1.13
CA PHE A 880 10.05 38.93 1.43
C PHE A 880 11.54 39.18 1.77
N PRO A 881 12.05 38.63 2.88
CA PRO A 881 13.44 38.82 3.27
C PRO A 881 14.41 38.14 2.27
N GLN A 882 15.65 38.62 2.21
CA GLN A 882 16.72 38.02 1.39
C GLN A 882 17.20 36.68 1.98
N ILE A 883 16.38 35.66 1.86
CA ILE A 883 16.59 34.29 2.34
C ILE A 883 15.96 33.31 1.34
N LYS A 884 16.46 32.08 1.23
CA LYS A 884 15.85 31.06 0.36
C LYS A 884 14.47 30.65 0.87
N LEU A 885 13.54 30.33 -0.04
CA LEU A 885 12.14 30.11 0.30
C LEU A 885 11.96 28.85 1.17
N GLY A 886 12.70 27.78 0.87
CA GLY A 886 12.70 26.55 1.66
C GLY A 886 13.29 26.75 3.07
N GLU A 887 14.28 27.63 3.23
CA GLU A 887 14.86 27.95 4.54
C GLU A 887 13.89 28.76 5.40
N PHE A 888 13.28 29.81 4.82
CA PHE A 888 12.23 30.60 5.47
C PHE A 888 11.08 29.71 5.97
N PHE A 889 10.59 28.80 5.12
CA PHE A 889 9.48 27.93 5.49
C PHE A 889 9.87 26.89 6.56
N THR A 890 11.13 26.45 6.56
CA THR A 890 11.67 25.56 7.59
C THR A 890 11.71 26.26 8.95
N ASN A 891 12.22 27.48 9.02
CA ASN A 891 12.25 28.30 10.24
C ASN A 891 10.83 28.59 10.77
N LEU A 892 9.90 28.97 9.88
CA LEU A 892 8.48 29.21 10.22
C LEU A 892 7.85 27.97 10.88
N ARG A 893 8.07 26.78 10.30
CA ARG A 893 7.58 25.51 10.87
C ARG A 893 8.21 25.21 12.23
N GLN A 894 9.52 25.40 12.38
CA GLN A 894 10.23 25.18 13.65
C GLN A 894 9.74 26.13 14.74
N CYS A 895 9.46 27.39 14.42
CA CYS A 895 8.85 28.34 15.36
C CYS A 895 7.47 27.88 15.84
N VAL A 896 6.60 27.40 14.94
CA VAL A 896 5.27 26.88 15.34
C VAL A 896 5.38 25.64 16.22
N VAL A 897 6.34 24.75 15.96
CA VAL A 897 6.63 23.61 16.84
C VAL A 897 7.11 24.09 18.22
N PHE A 898 8.02 25.06 18.28
CA PHE A 898 8.49 25.68 19.52
C PHE A 898 7.34 26.30 20.35
N LEU A 899 6.44 27.06 19.72
CA LEU A 899 5.26 27.65 20.39
C LEU A 899 4.33 26.55 20.98
N ASN A 900 4.18 25.43 20.29
CA ASN A 900 3.43 24.29 20.80
C ASN A 900 4.17 23.54 21.94
N GLU A 901 5.50 23.42 21.88
CA GLU A 901 6.33 22.79 22.93
C GLU A 901 6.39 23.57 24.25
N ILE A 902 6.13 24.89 24.22
CA ILE A 902 5.97 25.73 25.42
C ILE A 902 4.54 25.79 25.95
N GLU A 903 3.63 24.95 25.41
CA GLU A 903 2.23 24.79 25.85
C GLU A 903 1.33 26.03 25.60
N MET A 904 1.61 26.81 24.54
CA MET A 904 0.76 27.93 24.09
C MET A 904 -0.57 27.44 23.49
N GLU A 905 -1.67 28.19 23.64
CA GLU A 905 -2.95 27.77 23.08
C GLU A 905 -2.98 27.87 21.54
N ALA A 906 -3.63 26.90 20.89
CA ALA A 906 -3.70 26.86 19.41
C ALA A 906 -4.33 28.11 18.77
N LYS A 907 -5.19 28.83 19.50
CA LYS A 907 -5.77 30.12 19.07
C LYS A 907 -4.71 31.24 19.08
N GLU A 908 -3.85 31.25 20.08
CA GLU A 908 -2.77 32.23 20.23
C GLU A 908 -1.67 31.98 19.19
N ILE A 909 -1.26 30.72 19.01
CA ILE A 909 -0.33 30.31 17.95
C ILE A 909 -0.84 30.78 16.57
N GLY A 910 -2.13 30.59 16.28
CA GLY A 910 -2.74 31.06 15.03
C GLY A 910 -2.71 32.59 14.87
N ASN A 911 -2.96 33.33 15.96
CA ASN A 911 -2.83 34.79 15.95
C ASN A 911 -1.39 35.25 15.67
N ILE A 912 -0.37 34.63 16.28
CA ILE A 912 1.04 34.98 16.06
C ILE A 912 1.46 34.65 14.62
N VAL A 913 1.13 33.46 14.10
CA VAL A 913 1.47 33.07 12.71
C VAL A 913 0.83 34.00 11.68
N ARG A 914 -0.42 34.45 11.92
CA ARG A 914 -1.12 35.39 11.03
C ARG A 914 -0.54 36.81 11.08
N THR A 915 -0.16 37.30 12.25
CA THR A 915 0.30 38.68 12.45
C THR A 915 1.80 38.88 12.24
N HIS A 916 2.62 37.84 12.44
CA HIS A 916 4.07 37.92 12.42
C HIS A 916 4.77 36.84 11.54
N PRO A 917 4.29 36.50 10.33
CA PRO A 917 4.85 35.40 9.55
C PRO A 917 6.32 35.63 9.13
N VAL A 918 6.70 36.87 8.78
CA VAL A 918 8.08 37.24 8.39
C VAL A 918 9.06 37.06 9.54
N LEU A 919 8.64 37.43 10.76
CA LEU A 919 9.43 37.24 11.99
C LEU A 919 9.73 35.75 12.21
N LEU A 920 8.71 34.90 12.16
CA LEU A 920 8.87 33.47 12.41
C LEU A 920 9.71 32.78 11.32
N GLY A 921 9.55 33.15 10.04
CA GLY A 921 10.35 32.60 8.94
C GLY A 921 11.81 33.08 8.91
N THR A 922 12.13 34.19 9.58
CA THR A 922 13.53 34.67 9.75
C THR A 922 14.18 34.19 11.05
N CYS A 923 13.42 33.66 12.01
CA CYS A 923 13.95 33.21 13.30
C CYS A 923 14.38 31.73 13.28
N ALA A 924 15.66 31.47 13.03
CA ALA A 924 16.29 30.16 13.25
C ALA A 924 16.53 29.93 14.77
N LEU A 925 15.49 29.52 15.51
CA LEU A 925 15.53 29.39 16.97
C LEU A 925 16.44 28.27 17.49
N LYS A 926 16.98 28.46 18.70
CA LYS A 926 17.61 27.39 19.49
C LYS A 926 16.55 26.39 19.97
N LYS A 927 16.95 25.13 20.19
CA LYS A 927 16.07 24.07 20.75
C LYS A 927 15.43 24.50 22.07
N THR A 928 14.15 24.19 22.26
CA THR A 928 13.34 24.56 23.43
C THR A 928 13.97 24.14 24.75
N SER A 929 14.50 22.92 24.85
CA SER A 929 15.20 22.43 26.05
C SER A 929 16.43 23.26 26.40
N SER A 930 17.21 23.69 25.40
CA SER A 930 18.35 24.57 25.58
C SER A 930 17.91 25.97 26.03
N LEU A 931 16.85 26.53 25.44
CA LEU A 931 16.32 27.84 25.83
C LEU A 931 15.82 27.85 27.28
N LEU A 932 15.00 26.87 27.68
CA LEU A 932 14.51 26.76 29.07
C LEU A 932 15.66 26.65 30.07
N THR A 933 16.72 25.90 29.72
CA THR A 933 17.92 25.72 30.57
C THR A 933 18.74 27.02 30.70
N ILE A 934 19.00 27.70 29.58
CA ILE A 934 19.85 28.91 29.55
C ILE A 934 19.13 30.12 30.16
N LEU A 935 17.85 30.30 29.85
CA LEU A 935 17.02 31.39 30.38
C LEU A 935 16.57 31.14 31.83
N LYS A 936 16.74 29.91 32.35
CA LYS A 936 16.30 29.44 33.68
C LYS A 936 14.81 29.71 33.94
N VAL A 937 13.97 29.41 32.96
CA VAL A 937 12.54 29.78 32.93
C VAL A 937 11.66 28.57 32.63
N GLY A 938 10.45 28.53 33.19
CA GLY A 938 9.44 27.51 32.88
C GLY A 938 8.63 27.85 31.63
N ARG A 939 8.11 26.82 30.94
CA ARG A 939 7.34 26.92 29.68
C ARG A 939 6.27 28.01 29.71
N LYS A 940 5.38 28.00 30.71
CA LYS A 940 4.29 28.98 30.87
C LYS A 940 4.75 30.43 30.93
N ARG A 941 5.91 30.71 31.51
CA ARG A 941 6.45 32.06 31.58
C ARG A 941 7.15 32.48 30.28
N LEU A 942 7.79 31.53 29.59
CA LEU A 942 8.31 31.78 28.24
C LEU A 942 7.16 32.08 27.26
N CYS A 943 6.03 31.36 27.41
CA CYS A 943 4.79 31.63 26.69
C CYS A 943 4.25 33.03 26.99
N ALA A 944 4.15 33.44 28.26
CA ALA A 944 3.70 34.78 28.64
C ALA A 944 4.54 35.90 27.99
N ILE A 945 5.87 35.78 27.99
CA ILE A 945 6.77 36.77 27.36
C ILE A 945 6.50 36.91 25.86
N ILE A 946 6.21 35.81 25.16
CA ILE A 946 5.92 35.83 23.71
C ILE A 946 4.51 36.39 23.43
N LEU A 947 3.56 36.21 24.35
CA LEU A 947 2.23 36.82 24.26
C LEU A 947 2.27 38.33 24.55
N GLU A 948 3.20 38.78 25.39
CA GLU A 948 3.48 40.20 25.65
C GLU A 948 4.20 40.86 24.46
N ASP A 949 5.30 40.27 23.96
CA ASP A 949 5.98 40.71 22.73
C ASP A 949 6.59 39.54 21.94
N PRO A 950 6.03 39.17 20.76
CA PRO A 950 6.62 38.18 19.88
C PRO A 950 8.03 38.51 19.38
N GLN A 951 8.43 39.79 19.32
CA GLN A 951 9.75 40.19 18.80
C GLN A 951 10.91 39.73 19.69
N GLU A 952 10.68 39.43 20.97
CA GLU A 952 11.67 38.83 21.88
C GLU A 952 12.30 37.55 21.31
N MET A 953 11.57 36.81 20.47
CA MET A 953 12.05 35.61 19.78
C MET A 953 13.32 35.85 18.95
N LYS A 954 13.52 37.06 18.39
CA LYS A 954 14.76 37.43 17.67
C LYS A 954 16.00 37.31 18.53
N LYS A 955 15.89 37.55 19.85
CA LYS A 955 17.03 37.46 20.79
C LYS A 955 17.46 36.01 21.04
N TRP A 956 16.64 35.03 20.67
CA TRP A 956 16.82 33.59 20.97
C TRP A 956 17.26 32.75 19.75
N VAL A 957 17.56 33.43 18.64
CA VAL A 957 18.06 32.84 17.39
C VAL A 957 19.45 32.21 17.57
N MET A 958 19.81 31.27 16.70
CA MET A 958 21.14 30.68 16.61
C MET A 958 22.22 31.78 16.44
N GLY A 959 23.38 31.59 17.08
CA GLY A 959 24.43 32.63 17.17
C GLY A 959 24.29 33.65 18.32
N CYS A 960 23.08 33.95 18.81
CA CYS A 960 22.89 34.94 19.88
C CYS A 960 23.40 34.47 21.26
N ARG A 961 23.97 35.41 22.04
CA ARG A 961 24.40 35.21 23.45
C ARG A 961 23.24 35.54 24.39
N LEU A 962 22.88 34.61 25.27
CA LEU A 962 21.72 34.71 26.17
C LEU A 962 22.14 34.89 27.64
N LYS A 963 21.28 35.57 28.43
CA LYS A 963 21.39 35.70 29.89
C LYS A 963 20.11 35.16 30.57
N PRO A 964 20.15 34.70 31.83
CA PRO A 964 18.96 34.28 32.57
C PRO A 964 17.94 35.41 32.75
N LEU A 965 16.65 35.07 32.80
CA LEU A 965 15.56 36.04 33.04
C LEU A 965 15.37 36.32 34.55
N PRO A 966 15.03 37.56 34.98
CA PRO A 966 14.78 37.89 36.39
C PRO A 966 13.67 37.02 37.01
N ARG A 967 13.68 36.71 38.31
CA ARG A 967 12.58 35.95 38.96
C ARG A 967 11.43 36.87 39.39
N LEU A 968 10.18 36.40 39.27
CA LEU A 968 8.96 37.06 39.77
C LEU A 968 8.38 36.22 40.91
N GLN A 969 8.08 36.83 42.06
CA GLN A 969 7.75 36.14 43.33
C GLN A 969 6.24 36.09 43.66
N LEU A 970 5.35 36.46 42.74
CA LEU A 970 3.97 36.88 43.06
C LEU A 970 2.88 35.78 43.08
N LYS A 971 3.20 34.47 43.18
CA LYS A 971 2.17 33.39 43.16
C LYS A 971 2.40 32.18 44.08
N GLU A 972 3.46 32.15 44.90
CA GLU A 972 3.67 31.04 45.86
C GLU A 972 3.08 31.36 47.25
N GLU A 973 3.07 32.62 47.68
CA GLU A 973 2.63 33.04 49.02
C GLU A 973 1.15 32.72 49.33
N GLU A 974 0.20 33.04 48.43
CA GLU A 974 -1.23 32.73 48.63
C GLU A 974 -1.53 31.22 48.79
N SER A 975 -0.67 30.34 48.28
CA SER A 975 -0.86 28.90 48.44
C SER A 975 -0.31 28.37 49.76
N ASP A 976 0.58 29.11 50.43
CA ASP A 976 1.23 28.68 51.67
C ASP A 976 0.53 29.29 52.90
N THR A 977 -0.01 30.51 52.80
CA THR A 977 -0.91 31.10 53.82
C THR A 977 -2.13 30.22 54.07
N LEU A 978 -2.85 29.81 53.01
CA LEU A 978 -4.02 28.92 53.12
C LEU A 978 -3.69 27.52 53.66
N LYS A 979 -2.42 27.07 53.59
CA LYS A 979 -1.98 25.81 54.24
C LYS A 979 -1.68 26.03 55.72
N ALA A 980 -1.05 27.15 56.06
CA ALA A 980 -0.82 27.55 57.44
C ALA A 980 -2.15 27.65 58.20
N GLU A 981 -3.14 28.37 57.65
CA GLU A 981 -4.50 28.46 58.21
C GLU A 981 -5.15 27.09 58.45
N PHE A 982 -5.06 26.16 57.49
CA PHE A 982 -5.61 24.81 57.65
C PHE A 982 -4.91 24.01 58.76
N LEU A 983 -3.58 24.14 58.91
CA LEU A 983 -2.86 23.45 59.98
C LEU A 983 -3.15 24.06 61.36
N LEU A 984 -3.37 25.38 61.44
CA LEU A 984 -3.86 26.04 62.65
C LEU A 984 -5.28 25.56 63.00
N GLU A 985 -6.19 25.43 62.03
CA GLU A 985 -7.55 24.89 62.21
C GLU A 985 -7.54 23.43 62.74
N VAL A 986 -6.58 22.61 62.30
CA VAL A 986 -6.37 21.24 62.79
C VAL A 986 -5.74 21.21 64.20
N GLY A 987 -5.28 22.36 64.72
CA GLY A 987 -4.74 22.49 66.06
C GLY A 987 -3.23 22.28 66.18
N PHE A 988 -2.47 22.51 65.11
CA PHE A 988 -1.00 22.68 65.22
C PHE A 988 -0.68 24.06 65.79
N GLU A 989 0.33 24.14 66.65
CA GLU A 989 0.81 25.41 67.21
C GLU A 989 1.67 26.17 66.17
N GLU A 990 1.34 27.43 65.94
CA GLU A 990 2.04 28.32 65.01
C GLU A 990 3.54 28.41 65.35
N ASN A 991 4.40 28.38 64.32
CA ASN A 991 5.86 28.41 64.44
C ASN A 991 6.49 27.25 65.27
N SER A 992 5.72 26.24 65.67
CA SER A 992 6.28 25.04 66.33
C SER A 992 7.10 24.18 65.35
N LYS A 993 8.08 23.42 65.87
CA LYS A 993 8.85 22.46 65.03
C LYS A 993 7.96 21.43 64.34
N GLN A 994 6.81 21.09 64.93
CA GLN A 994 5.84 20.15 64.34
C GLN A 994 5.07 20.81 63.19
N PHE A 995 4.66 22.07 63.32
CA PHE A 995 4.01 22.86 62.28
C PHE A 995 4.94 23.06 61.06
N GLU A 996 6.19 23.47 61.28
CA GLU A 996 7.22 23.60 60.23
C GLU A 996 7.48 22.27 59.49
N THR A 997 7.55 21.16 60.24
CA THR A 997 7.73 19.83 59.65
C THR A 997 6.50 19.42 58.82
N ALA A 998 5.29 19.67 59.33
CA ALA A 998 4.03 19.37 58.64
C ALA A 998 3.88 20.18 57.34
N LEU A 999 4.14 21.50 57.37
CA LEU A 999 4.15 22.37 56.19
C LEU A 999 5.11 21.85 55.10
N LYS A 1000 6.34 21.49 55.49
CA LYS A 1000 7.38 21.01 54.58
C LYS A 1000 7.05 19.66 53.94
N ASP A 1001 6.42 18.77 54.68
CA ASP A 1001 6.10 17.40 54.26
C ASP A 1001 4.79 17.30 53.45
N LEU A 1002 3.81 18.17 53.73
CA LEU A 1002 2.50 18.25 53.06
C LEU A 1002 2.50 19.25 51.90
N ARG A 1003 3.32 18.97 50.88
CA ARG A 1003 3.43 19.78 49.64
C ARG A 1003 2.17 19.85 48.74
N THR A 1004 1.02 19.36 49.21
CA THR A 1004 -0.26 19.38 48.49
C THR A 1004 -1.03 20.67 48.76
N ARG A 1005 -1.93 21.08 47.85
CA ARG A 1005 -2.69 22.34 48.00
C ARG A 1005 -3.66 22.24 49.18
N ALA A 1006 -3.93 23.35 49.85
CA ALA A 1006 -4.83 23.41 51.02
C ALA A 1006 -6.21 22.79 50.75
N ARG A 1007 -6.81 23.07 49.59
CA ARG A 1007 -8.09 22.45 49.17
C ARG A 1007 -8.01 20.92 49.09
N ASP A 1008 -6.92 20.38 48.54
CA ASP A 1008 -6.73 18.93 48.41
C ASP A 1008 -6.46 18.27 49.78
N LEU A 1009 -5.93 19.02 50.76
CA LEU A 1009 -5.75 18.57 52.15
C LEU A 1009 -7.08 18.54 52.90
N ARG A 1010 -7.87 19.61 52.82
CA ARG A 1010 -9.20 19.70 53.47
C ARG A 1010 -10.15 18.61 52.96
N GLU A 1011 -10.23 18.38 51.64
CA GLU A 1011 -11.05 17.29 51.06
C GLU A 1011 -10.66 15.88 51.59
N ARG A 1012 -9.39 15.65 51.95
CA ARG A 1012 -8.93 14.37 52.51
C ARG A 1012 -9.18 14.27 54.02
N PHE A 1013 -9.17 15.40 54.72
CA PHE A 1013 -9.57 15.49 56.11
C PHE A 1013 -11.06 15.21 56.25
N ASP A 1014 -11.88 15.89 55.46
CA ASP A 1014 -13.34 15.76 55.44
C ASP A 1014 -13.76 14.30 55.17
N LEU A 1015 -13.09 13.60 54.23
CA LEU A 1015 -13.33 12.18 53.95
C LEU A 1015 -13.14 11.25 55.17
N ILE A 1016 -12.20 11.57 56.08
CA ILE A 1016 -11.96 10.75 57.28
C ILE A 1016 -13.06 11.04 58.33
N VAL A 1017 -13.59 12.26 58.38
CA VAL A 1017 -14.75 12.63 59.22
C VAL A 1017 -16.03 11.98 58.69
N GLU A 1018 -16.28 12.06 57.37
CA GLU A 1018 -17.40 11.42 56.67
C GLU A 1018 -17.46 9.89 56.87
N ALA A 1019 -16.32 9.25 57.15
CA ALA A 1019 -16.24 7.82 57.47
C ALA A 1019 -16.75 7.44 58.88
N GLY A 1020 -17.26 8.40 59.67
CA GLY A 1020 -17.87 8.15 60.98
C GLY A 1020 -16.96 8.36 62.19
N LEU A 1021 -15.89 9.16 62.04
CA LEU A 1021 -15.06 9.62 63.17
C LEU A 1021 -15.43 11.05 63.55
N GLU A 1022 -15.44 11.35 64.85
CA GLU A 1022 -15.65 12.72 65.32
C GLU A 1022 -14.54 13.65 64.81
N ARG A 1023 -14.89 14.87 64.40
CA ARG A 1023 -13.94 15.84 63.84
C ARG A 1023 -12.73 16.10 64.74
N LYS A 1024 -12.93 16.10 66.07
CA LYS A 1024 -11.88 16.24 67.08
C LYS A 1024 -10.87 15.09 67.03
N ASP A 1025 -11.37 13.86 66.90
CA ASP A 1025 -10.54 12.66 66.83
C ASP A 1025 -9.71 12.64 65.54
N VAL A 1026 -10.27 13.12 64.43
CA VAL A 1026 -9.53 13.28 63.16
C VAL A 1026 -8.45 14.36 63.28
N CYS A 1027 -8.69 15.46 63.99
CA CYS A 1027 -7.64 16.44 64.30
C CYS A 1027 -6.48 15.81 65.10
N ASP A 1028 -6.78 15.08 66.18
CA ASP A 1028 -5.77 14.37 66.98
C ASP A 1028 -4.98 13.37 66.13
N MET A 1029 -5.67 12.61 65.26
CA MET A 1029 -5.04 11.67 64.32
C MET A 1029 -4.09 12.36 63.32
N VAL A 1030 -4.48 13.53 62.78
CA VAL A 1030 -3.63 14.29 61.85
C VAL A 1030 -2.47 14.97 62.57
N ARG A 1031 -2.61 15.39 63.83
CA ARG A 1031 -1.48 15.85 64.66
C ARG A 1031 -0.45 14.76 64.90
N VAL A 1032 -0.91 13.52 65.18
CA VAL A 1032 -0.03 12.36 65.40
C VAL A 1032 0.60 11.82 64.10
N ALA A 1033 -0.11 11.91 62.97
CA ALA A 1033 0.34 11.35 61.69
C ALA A 1033 -0.08 12.23 60.48
N PRO A 1034 0.48 13.45 60.30
CA PRO A 1034 0.01 14.40 59.27
C PRO A 1034 0.11 13.83 57.85
N LEU A 1035 1.07 12.94 57.63
CA LEU A 1035 1.31 12.25 56.36
C LEU A 1035 0.16 11.32 55.90
N ILE A 1036 -0.88 11.06 56.72
CA ILE A 1036 -2.10 10.40 56.22
C ILE A 1036 -2.74 11.23 55.09
N LEU A 1037 -2.76 12.56 55.22
CA LEU A 1037 -3.32 13.47 54.21
C LEU A 1037 -2.49 13.54 52.91
N LYS A 1038 -1.29 12.95 52.87
CA LYS A 1038 -0.47 12.83 51.64
C LYS A 1038 -1.02 11.78 50.67
N GLN A 1039 -1.78 10.80 51.16
CA GLN A 1039 -2.39 9.73 50.34
C GLN A 1039 -3.45 10.30 49.38
N LYS A 1040 -3.75 9.58 48.28
CA LYS A 1040 -4.84 9.96 47.36
C LYS A 1040 -6.20 9.68 48.00
N LYS A 1041 -7.23 10.49 47.67
CA LYS A 1041 -8.61 10.35 48.15
C LYS A 1041 -9.14 8.90 48.05
N GLU A 1042 -9.13 8.33 46.85
CA GLU A 1042 -9.59 6.96 46.61
C GLU A 1042 -8.80 5.90 47.41
N VAL A 1043 -7.51 6.14 47.66
CA VAL A 1043 -6.67 5.23 48.45
C VAL A 1043 -7.06 5.30 49.92
N LEU A 1044 -7.28 6.49 50.50
CA LEU A 1044 -7.75 6.62 51.88
C LEU A 1044 -9.11 5.94 52.07
N LYS A 1045 -10.07 6.21 51.18
CA LYS A 1045 -11.39 5.57 51.20
C LYS A 1045 -11.28 4.05 51.20
N THR A 1046 -10.55 3.50 50.22
CA THR A 1046 -10.32 2.05 50.12
C THR A 1046 -9.69 1.49 51.41
N LYS A 1047 -8.69 2.14 51.99
CA LYS A 1047 -8.04 1.66 53.23
C LYS A 1047 -9.00 1.61 54.41
N ILE A 1048 -9.93 2.57 54.51
CA ILE A 1048 -10.96 2.64 55.53
C ILE A 1048 -12.03 1.56 55.29
N ASP A 1049 -12.50 1.39 54.05
CA ASP A 1049 -13.48 0.37 53.68
C ASP A 1049 -12.97 -1.04 54.03
N TYR A 1050 -11.72 -1.38 53.69
CA TYR A 1050 -11.09 -2.65 54.08
C TYR A 1050 -10.97 -2.81 55.60
N PHE A 1051 -10.67 -1.73 56.33
CA PHE A 1051 -10.52 -1.76 57.79
C PHE A 1051 -11.83 -2.12 58.50
N VAL A 1052 -12.91 -1.46 58.09
CA VAL A 1052 -14.23 -1.59 58.72
C VAL A 1052 -14.98 -2.81 58.21
N ASN A 1053 -15.12 -2.95 56.89
CA ASN A 1053 -16.01 -3.96 56.30
C ASN A 1053 -15.33 -5.33 56.19
N ASP A 1054 -14.08 -5.38 55.72
CA ASP A 1054 -13.42 -6.66 55.41
C ASP A 1054 -12.69 -7.27 56.62
N PHE A 1055 -12.17 -6.43 57.53
CA PHE A 1055 -11.49 -6.89 58.75
C PHE A 1055 -12.33 -6.79 60.04
N GLY A 1056 -13.53 -6.19 60.00
CA GLY A 1056 -14.42 -6.07 61.18
C GLY A 1056 -13.96 -5.08 62.27
N TYR A 1057 -12.97 -4.24 61.95
CA TYR A 1057 -12.58 -3.00 62.61
C TYR A 1057 -13.69 -1.99 62.97
N PRO A 1058 -14.16 -1.75 64.22
CA PRO A 1058 -14.93 -0.52 64.45
C PRO A 1058 -14.04 0.70 64.15
N ILE A 1059 -14.56 1.68 63.39
CA ILE A 1059 -13.79 2.82 62.84
C ILE A 1059 -12.99 3.59 63.91
N SER A 1060 -13.52 3.68 65.14
CA SER A 1060 -12.86 4.24 66.32
C SER A 1060 -11.51 3.61 66.66
N SER A 1061 -11.25 2.38 66.21
CA SER A 1061 -9.95 1.69 66.35
C SER A 1061 -8.83 2.30 65.50
N LEU A 1062 -9.13 3.21 64.55
CA LEU A 1062 -8.10 3.99 63.84
C LEU A 1062 -7.47 5.08 64.73
N LYS A 1063 -8.22 5.63 65.70
CA LYS A 1063 -7.75 6.70 66.61
C LYS A 1063 -6.45 6.35 67.35
N PRO A 1064 -6.29 5.17 67.99
CA PRO A 1064 -5.02 4.80 68.65
C PRO A 1064 -3.87 4.45 67.68
N PHE A 1065 -4.11 4.31 66.37
CA PHE A 1065 -3.07 3.97 65.39
C PHE A 1065 -3.36 4.53 63.98
N PRO A 1066 -3.37 5.86 63.80
CA PRO A 1066 -3.70 6.50 62.52
C PRO A 1066 -2.69 6.15 61.41
N GLN A 1067 -1.46 5.78 61.78
CA GLN A 1067 -0.42 5.37 60.84
C GLN A 1067 -0.82 4.16 59.99
N TYR A 1068 -1.83 3.36 60.39
CA TYR A 1068 -2.46 2.34 59.54
C TYR A 1068 -2.70 2.84 58.09
N LEU A 1069 -3.26 4.06 57.96
CA LEU A 1069 -3.59 4.67 56.66
C LEU A 1069 -2.35 4.98 55.80
N MET A 1070 -1.13 4.91 56.35
CA MET A 1070 0.13 5.08 55.61
C MET A 1070 0.73 3.75 55.12
N TYR A 1071 0.40 2.60 55.73
CA TYR A 1071 0.97 1.30 55.35
C TYR A 1071 0.48 0.80 53.98
N ASN A 1072 1.23 -0.15 53.41
CA ASN A 1072 0.88 -0.84 52.16
C ASN A 1072 -0.22 -1.88 52.42
N MET A 1073 -1.34 -1.78 51.69
CA MET A 1073 -2.50 -2.67 51.87
C MET A 1073 -2.20 -4.14 51.63
N LYS A 1074 -1.34 -4.49 50.66
CA LYS A 1074 -0.96 -5.90 50.43
C LYS A 1074 -0.28 -6.50 51.67
N THR A 1075 0.61 -5.73 52.31
CA THR A 1075 1.31 -6.15 53.54
C THR A 1075 0.35 -6.28 54.73
N VAL A 1076 -0.57 -5.33 54.88
CA VAL A 1076 -1.59 -5.33 55.94
C VAL A 1076 -2.54 -6.53 55.81
N LYS A 1077 -3.15 -6.70 54.64
CA LYS A 1077 -4.11 -7.78 54.34
C LYS A 1077 -3.49 -9.16 54.56
N CYS A 1078 -2.26 -9.37 54.07
CA CYS A 1078 -1.53 -10.62 54.25
C CYS A 1078 -1.30 -10.93 55.74
N ARG A 1079 -0.83 -9.95 56.54
CA ARG A 1079 -0.55 -10.13 57.98
C ARG A 1079 -1.81 -10.38 58.81
N LEU A 1080 -2.89 -9.65 58.55
CA LEU A 1080 -4.16 -9.85 59.26
C LEU A 1080 -4.81 -11.19 58.92
N SER A 1081 -4.76 -11.60 57.65
CA SER A 1081 -5.24 -12.93 57.22
C SER A 1081 -4.45 -14.05 57.91
N MET A 1082 -3.13 -13.93 57.97
CA MET A 1082 -2.26 -14.90 58.65
C MET A 1082 -2.49 -14.92 60.17
N TYR A 1083 -2.68 -13.76 60.78
CA TYR A 1083 -2.98 -13.64 62.21
C TYR A 1083 -4.34 -14.26 62.57
N ASN A 1084 -5.39 -13.97 61.79
CA ASN A 1084 -6.71 -14.58 61.97
C ASN A 1084 -6.62 -16.10 61.82
N TRP A 1085 -5.94 -16.60 60.78
CA TRP A 1085 -5.72 -18.04 60.56
C TRP A 1085 -5.00 -18.74 61.74
N LEU A 1086 -4.06 -18.06 62.41
CA LEU A 1086 -3.41 -18.54 63.64
C LEU A 1086 -4.32 -18.43 64.88
N LYS A 1087 -5.14 -17.38 64.97
CA LYS A 1087 -6.09 -17.11 66.05
C LYS A 1087 -7.21 -18.14 66.09
N ASP A 1088 -7.76 -18.51 64.94
CA ASP A 1088 -8.77 -19.58 64.80
C ASP A 1088 -8.24 -20.93 65.31
N ARG A 1089 -6.92 -21.14 65.22
CA ARG A 1089 -6.21 -22.33 65.71
C ARG A 1089 -5.71 -22.19 67.16
N LYS A 1090 -6.02 -21.08 67.83
CA LYS A 1090 -5.61 -20.75 69.21
C LYS A 1090 -4.08 -20.72 69.44
N LEU A 1091 -3.29 -20.45 68.39
CA LEU A 1091 -1.81 -20.42 68.44
C LEU A 1091 -1.23 -19.04 68.77
N VAL A 1092 -2.08 -18.01 68.80
CA VAL A 1092 -1.76 -16.62 69.15
C VAL A 1092 -2.83 -16.07 70.09
N GLU A 1093 -2.46 -15.11 70.93
CA GLU A 1093 -3.39 -14.45 71.85
C GLU A 1093 -4.51 -13.74 71.06
N PRO A 1094 -5.80 -13.91 71.41
CA PRO A 1094 -6.90 -13.38 70.59
C PRO A 1094 -6.98 -11.85 70.51
N THR A 1095 -6.34 -11.15 71.45
CA THR A 1095 -6.55 -9.74 71.81
C THR A 1095 -5.36 -8.83 71.52
N LEU A 1096 -4.38 -9.26 70.69
CA LEU A 1096 -3.24 -8.41 70.35
C LEU A 1096 -3.68 -7.15 69.59
N ALA A 1097 -3.13 -6.00 70.00
CA ALA A 1097 -3.42 -4.71 69.38
C ALA A 1097 -2.94 -4.67 67.92
N LEU A 1098 -3.74 -4.05 67.06
CA LEU A 1098 -3.51 -3.99 65.61
C LEU A 1098 -2.13 -3.44 65.23
N SER A 1099 -1.66 -2.40 65.94
CA SER A 1099 -0.33 -1.82 65.79
C SER A 1099 0.78 -2.84 66.01
N THR A 1100 0.63 -3.76 66.97
CA THR A 1100 1.60 -4.83 67.29
C THR A 1100 1.74 -5.83 66.14
N ILE A 1101 0.64 -6.10 65.42
CA ILE A 1101 0.59 -7.01 64.28
C ILE A 1101 1.19 -6.33 63.03
N ILE A 1102 0.83 -5.06 62.77
CA ILE A 1102 1.17 -4.35 61.53
C ILE A 1102 2.57 -3.70 61.55
N THR A 1103 3.08 -3.21 62.68
CA THR A 1103 4.31 -2.39 62.69
C THR A 1103 5.61 -3.19 62.53
N CYS A 1104 5.61 -4.49 62.82
CA CYS A 1104 6.83 -5.30 62.83
C CYS A 1104 7.43 -5.57 61.43
N SER A 1105 8.70 -5.98 61.36
CA SER A 1105 9.33 -6.38 60.10
C SER A 1105 8.90 -7.79 59.67
N ASP A 1106 8.94 -8.08 58.36
CA ASP A 1106 8.55 -9.42 57.84
C ASP A 1106 9.34 -10.56 58.50
N LYS A 1107 10.64 -10.36 58.75
CA LYS A 1107 11.50 -11.33 59.47
C LYS A 1107 11.00 -11.56 60.90
N LEU A 1108 10.61 -10.50 61.61
CA LEU A 1108 10.10 -10.60 62.98
C LEU A 1108 8.70 -11.22 63.02
N PHE A 1109 7.82 -10.87 62.08
CA PHE A 1109 6.47 -11.43 61.96
C PHE A 1109 6.51 -12.94 61.70
N VAL A 1110 7.38 -13.37 60.76
CA VAL A 1110 7.59 -14.78 60.47
C VAL A 1110 8.07 -15.53 61.72
N THR A 1111 9.14 -15.04 62.34
CA THR A 1111 9.75 -15.68 63.52
C THR A 1111 8.78 -15.77 64.71
N ARG A 1112 7.98 -14.72 64.97
CA ARG A 1112 7.09 -14.65 66.14
C ARG A 1112 5.74 -15.34 65.95
N TYR A 1113 5.21 -15.39 64.73
CA TYR A 1113 3.83 -15.85 64.46
C TYR A 1113 3.77 -17.00 63.46
N VAL A 1114 4.37 -16.85 62.26
CA VAL A 1114 4.28 -17.86 61.19
C VAL A 1114 4.92 -19.18 61.62
N ASN A 1115 6.06 -19.13 62.32
CA ASN A 1115 6.79 -20.29 62.80
C ASN A 1115 6.07 -21.07 63.92
N ARG A 1116 4.96 -20.56 64.47
CA ARG A 1116 4.17 -21.25 65.51
C ARG A 1116 3.38 -22.46 65.00
N HIS A 1117 3.34 -22.67 63.68
CA HIS A 1117 2.66 -23.81 63.07
C HIS A 1117 3.54 -24.44 61.97
N PRO A 1118 3.67 -25.78 61.88
CA PRO A 1118 4.52 -26.44 60.88
C PRO A 1118 4.18 -26.05 59.43
N GLY A 1119 2.88 -26.01 59.09
CA GLY A 1119 2.39 -25.55 57.78
C GLY A 1119 2.33 -24.03 57.60
N GLY A 1120 2.74 -23.23 58.59
CA GLY A 1120 2.56 -21.77 58.59
C GLY A 1120 3.26 -21.07 57.42
N HIS A 1121 4.45 -21.53 57.03
CA HIS A 1121 5.18 -20.97 55.89
C HIS A 1121 4.46 -21.16 54.55
N GLN A 1122 3.79 -22.29 54.32
CA GLN A 1122 3.05 -22.54 53.08
C GLN A 1122 1.85 -21.61 52.97
N VAL A 1123 1.09 -21.46 54.06
CA VAL A 1123 -0.06 -20.53 54.12
C VAL A 1123 0.40 -19.07 53.97
N TRP A 1124 1.50 -18.69 54.62
CA TRP A 1124 2.09 -17.35 54.49
C TRP A 1124 2.50 -17.02 53.05
N GLN A 1125 3.07 -17.97 52.31
CA GLN A 1125 3.40 -17.77 50.89
C GLN A 1125 2.14 -17.73 50.00
N SER A 1126 1.14 -18.58 50.28
CA SER A 1126 -0.16 -18.52 49.59
C SER A 1126 -0.81 -17.15 49.73
N LEU A 1127 -0.86 -16.60 50.96
CA LEU A 1127 -1.43 -15.29 51.27
C LEU A 1127 -0.62 -14.10 50.70
N LYS A 1128 0.63 -14.31 50.28
CA LYS A 1128 1.42 -13.29 49.56
C LYS A 1128 1.18 -13.30 48.06
N ASN A 1129 0.78 -14.45 47.52
CA ASN A 1129 0.58 -14.65 46.08
C ASN A 1129 -0.89 -14.45 45.64
N SER A 1130 -1.83 -14.41 46.59
CA SER A 1130 -3.24 -14.11 46.35
C SER A 1130 -3.53 -12.60 46.32
N ASP A 1131 -3.10 -11.91 45.25
CA ASP A 1131 -3.63 -10.60 44.77
C ASP A 1131 -3.04 -10.22 43.40
#